data_AF-A0A4S2L2I4-F1
#
_entry.id   AF-A0A4S2L2I4-F1
#
_cell.length_a   1.000
_cell.length_b   1.000
_cell.length_c   1.000
_cell.angle_alpha   90.00
_cell.angle_beta   90.00
_cell.angle_gamma   90.00
#
_symmetry.space_group_name_H-M   'P 1'
#
loop_
_entity.id
_entity.type
_entity.pdbx_description
1 polymer ?
#
loop_
_entity_poly.entity_id
_entity_poly.type
_entity_poly.pdbx_seq_one_letter_code
_entity_poly.pdbx_strand_id
1 'polypeptide(L)'
;MHKLKKLYVLTDNNAQNFQGWNDVGFHGSNQIPTPNIDALAYNGIILNRHYVLPSSTPSRTAFFTGKYPMRMGMQGEDIQGGEPRGLPLSVRILPEHLRGLGYTTKLIGKWHLGYHTPQHTPLHRGFDSFLGFYNSHVSYYDYKYSYQNMSGYDMHRGDAPAYGLTDKYVTDLFTDEAVRIIQGHDPSRPLYLQISHLAVHAPLENPQDYDHYDKRFMHIREQNRRKYARMVSKLDDSVGRIVHTLGNRGMLRNSVVLFLTDNGAAPIGKFRNFGSNYPLRGMKYTLYEGGVRGVAVLWSPKLRKAARVCDDLVHISDWLPTLYAAAAGDLTDLGEIDGVNQWRMLNDGYPIVRDKLLLNIDEISKTEGAIYKQYKLLRGSMEGGHYDGYYRDYERNYLPTYFNDSKKTAQEELPPYTETILKSAVSQSITYHLGGPVTQPSTMIQLRREAMVHCRSNSTLYRDNFFTCNVTECLFDIENDPCETKNIVEQYPRVARELDQFLEQYGRNVTIQVKPPVDWLADPRRTNNTWEPWIPSGDSFYPYNAAAKLAGLAYYLHIGVVLVAVGWNDVSFHGADEIPTPNIDALAYNGVILNRHYVLPVCTPSRTAFLTGQYPIRTGMQGYPLQGAEPRGIPLNYTLLPEYLRRLGYTTHLVGKWHVGYHTRNFGPTRRGFDTFLGYYTGYIQYYNHTLLESEQLGYDLHRIVGDNNTVEYRYDYMTDLVTDEAESIISSHNTNKPMYLQLAHLAPHSSDAEDIMEVRDWKETNATLGYIKDLNRRKYASVVSTLDKSVGRVVDALKKKDILKNTIIIFMADNGAQTEGVYKNYGSNYPLRGLKFSLFEGGVRGAACIYSPLIGQSSRVSTQLFHITDWLPTLYSAAGGISSDLKQLDGIDQWSAIKKVKTDERRSILVNIQEGENSEAAIMGRYKLTRDKSDYQKHYSYYSGNDASYPKYNVTNVLASPAATAIASVSTNVLTAAKIKQLRKEATIVCENLTNSSSCMNRTCLFNIYKDPCEITDLSSEYPKVVKRLSVFIDSYKSVLMKKPNTPVDPAGFPCHFNNTWMPWLPDDYQSISEMHFTTSGVTSWQHNDFNSTSS
;
A
#
# COMPACT_ATOMS: atom_id res chain seq x y z
N MET A 1 44.71 -12.20 -1.37
CA MET A 1 43.35 -12.53 -1.86
C MET A 1 43.27 -12.10 -3.32
N HIS A 2 43.33 -13.02 -4.29
CA HIS A 2 43.19 -12.66 -5.70
C HIS A 2 41.72 -12.25 -5.97
N LYS A 3 41.49 -10.94 -6.10
CA LYS A 3 40.19 -10.37 -6.49
C LYS A 3 39.77 -10.93 -7.86
N LEU A 4 38.57 -11.49 -7.98
CA LEU A 4 38.07 -12.19 -9.16
C LEU A 4 37.57 -11.20 -10.24
N LYS A 5 38.49 -10.48 -10.90
CA LYS A 5 38.16 -9.47 -11.93
C LYS A 5 37.55 -10.00 -13.24
N LYS A 6 37.45 -11.32 -13.40
CA LYS A 6 37.08 -11.99 -14.67
C LYS A 6 36.05 -13.11 -14.45
N LEU A 7 35.04 -12.87 -13.60
CA LEU A 7 34.07 -13.92 -13.26
C LEU A 7 33.11 -14.17 -14.43
N TYR A 8 33.00 -15.41 -14.87
CA TYR A 8 31.89 -15.85 -15.72
C TYR A 8 30.76 -16.33 -14.83
N VAL A 9 29.76 -15.49 -14.59
CA VAL A 9 28.60 -15.89 -13.80
C VAL A 9 27.58 -16.50 -14.75
N LEU A 10 27.50 -17.83 -14.74
CA LEU A 10 26.41 -18.55 -15.37
C LEU A 10 25.34 -18.76 -14.32
N THR A 11 24.22 -18.08 -14.47
CA THR A 11 23.05 -18.34 -13.66
C THR A 11 22.05 -19.07 -14.54
N ASP A 12 21.88 -20.36 -14.34
CA ASP A 12 20.67 -21.02 -14.83
C ASP A 12 19.61 -20.79 -13.77
N ASN A 13 18.97 -19.63 -13.85
CA ASN A 13 17.81 -19.31 -13.04
C ASN A 13 16.65 -19.84 -13.85
N ASN A 14 16.27 -21.09 -13.57
CA ASN A 14 15.15 -21.80 -14.18
C ASN A 14 13.83 -21.13 -13.76
N ALA A 15 13.69 -19.85 -14.09
CA ALA A 15 12.81 -18.94 -13.39
C ALA A 15 11.38 -18.94 -13.96
N GLN A 16 10.95 -20.12 -14.37
CA GLN A 16 9.57 -20.48 -14.22
C GLN A 16 9.36 -21.96 -13.95
N ASN A 17 10.41 -22.71 -13.75
CA ASN A 17 10.44 -24.02 -14.31
C ASN A 17 10.43 -24.95 -13.16
N PHE A 18 9.23 -25.40 -12.83
CA PHE A 18 8.92 -26.02 -11.57
C PHE A 18 9.66 -27.34 -11.34
N GLN A 19 10.97 -27.24 -11.13
CA GLN A 19 11.83 -28.31 -10.69
C GLN A 19 11.62 -28.39 -9.20
N GLY A 20 10.82 -29.37 -8.82
CA GLY A 20 10.60 -29.63 -7.43
C GLY A 20 11.84 -30.23 -6.80
N TRP A 21 11.85 -30.22 -5.48
CA TRP A 21 12.95 -30.75 -4.67
C TRP A 21 13.37 -32.17 -5.08
N ASN A 22 12.43 -33.00 -5.56
CA ASN A 22 12.62 -34.40 -5.96
C ASN A 22 12.89 -34.61 -7.46
N ASP A 23 13.21 -33.56 -8.20
CA ASP A 23 13.39 -33.60 -9.66
C ASP A 23 14.88 -33.54 -10.07
N VAL A 24 15.80 -33.68 -9.11
CA VAL A 24 17.24 -33.79 -9.30
C VAL A 24 17.80 -35.02 -8.58
N GLY A 25 18.84 -35.62 -9.16
CA GLY A 25 19.44 -36.84 -8.64
C GLY A 25 20.10 -36.65 -7.27
N PHE A 26 20.77 -35.51 -7.06
CA PHE A 26 21.52 -35.24 -5.82
C PHE A 26 20.66 -35.06 -4.55
N HIS A 27 19.34 -34.82 -4.67
CA HIS A 27 18.39 -34.86 -3.54
C HIS A 27 17.80 -36.25 -3.27
N GLY A 28 18.29 -37.28 -3.96
CA GLY A 28 17.87 -38.67 -3.74
C GLY A 28 16.86 -39.22 -4.74
N SER A 29 16.42 -38.42 -5.72
CA SER A 29 15.55 -38.91 -6.78
C SER A 29 16.29 -39.90 -7.67
N ASN A 30 15.72 -41.10 -7.84
CA ASN A 30 16.19 -42.08 -8.82
C ASN A 30 15.30 -42.12 -10.06
N GLN A 31 14.24 -41.31 -10.09
CA GLN A 31 13.25 -41.36 -11.16
C GLN A 31 13.76 -40.62 -12.41
N ILE A 32 14.43 -39.47 -12.21
CA ILE A 32 14.92 -38.59 -13.28
C ILE A 32 16.43 -38.36 -13.06
N PRO A 33 17.32 -39.01 -13.84
CA PRO A 33 18.75 -38.77 -13.76
C PRO A 33 19.14 -37.39 -14.30
N THR A 34 19.92 -36.64 -13.54
CA THR A 34 20.46 -35.31 -13.92
C THR A 34 21.99 -35.28 -13.78
N PRO A 35 22.73 -36.10 -14.55
CA PRO A 35 24.15 -36.34 -14.32
C PRO A 35 25.05 -35.10 -14.45
N ASN A 36 24.71 -34.12 -15.30
CA ASN A 36 25.50 -32.89 -15.45
C ASN A 36 25.26 -31.91 -14.28
N ILE A 37 24.00 -31.73 -13.86
CA ILE A 37 23.65 -30.92 -12.70
C ILE A 37 24.21 -31.56 -11.42
N ASP A 38 24.06 -32.89 -11.28
CA ASP A 38 24.64 -33.66 -10.17
C ASP A 38 26.17 -33.53 -10.13
N ALA A 39 26.83 -33.49 -11.28
CA ALA A 39 28.28 -33.23 -11.34
C ALA A 39 28.64 -31.83 -10.83
N LEU A 40 27.86 -30.78 -11.15
CA LEU A 40 28.08 -29.46 -10.55
C LEU A 40 27.86 -29.49 -9.03
N ALA A 41 26.81 -30.18 -8.57
CA ALA A 41 26.47 -30.34 -7.17
C ALA A 41 27.62 -30.98 -6.37
N TYR A 42 28.08 -32.16 -6.78
CA TYR A 42 29.09 -32.93 -6.05
C TYR A 42 30.50 -32.33 -6.14
N ASN A 43 30.80 -31.56 -7.18
CA ASN A 43 32.07 -30.84 -7.31
C ASN A 43 32.00 -29.40 -6.77
N GLY A 44 30.83 -28.98 -6.25
CA GLY A 44 30.55 -27.61 -5.80
C GLY A 44 29.97 -27.60 -4.40
N ILE A 45 28.91 -26.82 -4.20
CA ILE A 45 28.17 -26.70 -2.93
C ILE A 45 26.70 -26.96 -3.22
N ILE A 46 26.11 -27.92 -2.51
CA ILE A 46 24.65 -28.14 -2.49
C ILE A 46 24.05 -27.22 -1.43
N LEU A 47 23.14 -26.33 -1.82
CA LEU A 47 22.50 -25.38 -0.92
C LEU A 47 21.20 -25.97 -0.40
N ASN A 48 21.31 -26.73 0.67
CA ASN A 48 20.22 -27.55 1.18
C ASN A 48 19.15 -26.73 1.91
N ARG A 49 19.47 -25.49 2.32
CA ARG A 49 18.52 -24.51 2.90
C ARG A 49 18.49 -23.21 2.10
N HIS A 50 18.37 -23.35 0.78
CA HIS A 50 18.11 -22.24 -0.15
C HIS A 50 16.62 -21.96 -0.27
N TYR A 51 16.23 -20.70 -0.14
CA TYR A 51 14.85 -20.23 -0.16
C TYR A 51 14.59 -19.26 -1.31
N VAL A 52 13.44 -19.45 -1.93
CA VAL A 52 12.88 -18.66 -3.04
C VAL A 52 11.46 -18.23 -2.69
N LEU A 53 10.81 -17.46 -3.56
CA LEU A 53 9.44 -17.02 -3.36
C LEU A 53 8.45 -18.04 -3.97
N PRO A 54 7.16 -18.01 -3.57
CA PRO A 54 6.19 -19.02 -4.00
C PRO A 54 5.81 -18.95 -5.49
N SER A 55 6.24 -17.93 -6.24
CA SER A 55 5.93 -17.78 -7.66
C SER A 55 7.06 -17.04 -8.39
N SER A 56 6.93 -16.91 -9.71
CA SER A 56 8.06 -16.60 -10.58
C SER A 56 8.45 -15.12 -10.59
N THR A 57 7.47 -14.22 -10.70
CA THR A 57 7.69 -12.76 -10.70
C THR A 57 8.30 -12.28 -9.38
N PRO A 58 7.77 -12.67 -8.20
CA PRO A 58 8.38 -12.29 -6.92
C PRO A 58 9.82 -12.82 -6.79
N SER A 59 10.09 -14.08 -7.16
CA SER A 59 11.44 -14.65 -7.11
C SER A 59 12.43 -13.91 -8.00
N ARG A 60 12.06 -13.63 -9.26
CA ARG A 60 12.89 -12.87 -10.19
C ARG A 60 13.15 -11.46 -9.69
N THR A 61 12.12 -10.81 -9.15
CA THR A 61 12.22 -9.49 -8.55
C THR A 61 13.26 -9.50 -7.43
N ALA A 62 13.16 -10.45 -6.51
CA ALA A 62 14.11 -10.58 -5.41
C ALA A 62 15.53 -10.90 -5.88
N PHE A 63 15.68 -11.81 -6.85
CA PHE A 63 16.98 -12.16 -7.44
C PHE A 63 17.68 -10.95 -8.06
N PHE A 64 16.98 -10.19 -8.89
CA PHE A 64 17.57 -9.10 -9.66
C PHE A 64 17.78 -7.83 -8.83
N THR A 65 17.02 -7.62 -7.76
CA THR A 65 17.09 -6.37 -6.97
C THR A 65 17.79 -6.55 -5.63
N GLY A 66 17.92 -7.78 -5.15
CA GLY A 66 18.34 -8.05 -3.77
C GLY A 66 17.34 -7.54 -2.73
N LYS A 67 16.10 -7.21 -3.10
CA LYS A 67 15.05 -6.69 -2.21
C LYS A 67 13.90 -7.68 -2.09
N TYR A 68 13.21 -7.67 -0.96
CA TYR A 68 11.94 -8.38 -0.83
C TYR A 68 10.90 -7.79 -1.78
N PRO A 69 10.12 -8.61 -2.51
CA PRO A 69 9.18 -8.10 -3.52
C PRO A 69 8.09 -7.19 -2.93
N MET A 70 7.77 -7.35 -1.64
CA MET A 70 6.84 -6.51 -0.91
C MET A 70 7.26 -5.03 -0.81
N ARG A 71 8.55 -4.71 -0.99
CA ARG A 71 9.02 -3.31 -1.05
C ARG A 71 8.62 -2.61 -2.35
N MET A 72 8.09 -3.36 -3.32
CA MET A 72 7.84 -2.89 -4.69
C MET A 72 6.43 -3.26 -5.19
N GLY A 73 5.56 -3.83 -4.35
CA GLY A 73 4.23 -4.26 -4.78
C GLY A 73 4.25 -5.51 -5.68
N MET A 74 5.31 -6.32 -5.61
CA MET A 74 5.55 -7.49 -6.47
C MET A 74 5.50 -8.83 -5.71
N GLN A 75 4.85 -8.87 -4.54
CA GLN A 75 4.81 -10.02 -3.62
C GLN A 75 3.79 -11.12 -3.96
N GLY A 76 2.72 -10.82 -4.69
CA GLY A 76 1.66 -11.79 -4.97
C GLY A 76 1.72 -12.39 -6.37
N GLU A 77 0.61 -12.33 -7.10
CA GLU A 77 0.47 -13.05 -8.37
C GLU A 77 1.46 -12.58 -9.45
N ASP A 78 1.77 -13.53 -10.35
CA ASP A 78 2.61 -13.31 -11.52
C ASP A 78 2.03 -12.25 -12.46
N ILE A 79 2.91 -11.47 -13.11
CA ILE A 79 2.49 -10.49 -14.13
C ILE A 79 1.90 -11.23 -15.33
N GLN A 80 0.67 -10.90 -15.71
CA GLN A 80 -0.01 -11.53 -16.84
C GLN A 80 0.24 -10.78 -18.15
N GLY A 81 0.08 -11.45 -19.30
CA GLY A 81 0.24 -10.76 -20.58
C GLY A 81 -0.82 -9.71 -20.81
N GLY A 82 -0.35 -8.51 -21.13
CA GLY A 82 -1.13 -7.30 -21.26
C GLY A 82 -1.36 -6.52 -19.95
N GLU A 83 -0.80 -6.94 -18.82
CA GLU A 83 -0.81 -6.08 -17.63
C GLU A 83 0.21 -4.93 -17.78
N PRO A 84 -0.20 -3.65 -17.66
CA PRO A 84 0.71 -2.50 -17.69
C PRO A 84 1.47 -2.34 -16.36
N ARG A 85 2.13 -3.42 -15.93
CA ARG A 85 2.91 -3.52 -14.70
C ARG A 85 4.29 -4.08 -14.98
N GLY A 86 5.27 -3.67 -14.20
CA GLY A 86 6.65 -4.15 -14.31
C GLY A 86 7.49 -3.76 -13.11
N LEU A 87 8.72 -4.26 -13.08
CA LEU A 87 9.71 -3.91 -12.08
C LEU A 87 9.98 -2.39 -12.14
N PRO A 88 9.84 -1.63 -11.04
CA PRO A 88 10.00 -0.18 -11.05
C PRO A 88 11.32 0.25 -11.70
N LEU A 89 11.25 1.25 -12.58
CA LEU A 89 12.41 1.76 -13.34
C LEU A 89 13.43 2.49 -12.45
N SER A 90 13.02 2.98 -11.29
CA SER A 90 13.90 3.61 -10.30
C SER A 90 14.79 2.60 -9.56
N VAL A 91 14.50 1.30 -9.66
CA VAL A 91 15.26 0.24 -9.00
C VAL A 91 16.30 -0.31 -9.96
N ARG A 92 17.57 -0.10 -9.61
CA ARG A 92 18.70 -0.68 -10.32
C ARG A 92 18.80 -2.18 -10.02
N ILE A 93 19.14 -2.97 -11.04
CA ILE A 93 19.24 -4.43 -10.93
C ILE A 93 20.65 -4.96 -11.18
N LEU A 94 20.89 -6.22 -10.77
CA LEU A 94 22.16 -6.93 -10.85
C LEU A 94 22.95 -6.70 -12.16
N PRO A 95 22.38 -6.88 -13.37
CA PRO A 95 23.14 -6.63 -14.62
C PRO A 95 23.60 -5.17 -14.74
N GLU A 96 22.81 -4.18 -14.31
CA GLU A 96 23.22 -2.77 -14.32
C GLU A 96 24.39 -2.49 -13.37
N HIS A 97 24.43 -3.16 -12.22
CA HIS A 97 25.56 -3.08 -11.28
C HIS A 97 26.82 -3.75 -11.87
N LEU A 98 26.68 -4.97 -12.41
CA LEU A 98 27.80 -5.70 -13.01
C LEU A 98 28.37 -5.00 -14.24
N ARG A 99 27.52 -4.36 -15.06
CA ARG A 99 27.95 -3.52 -16.18
C ARG A 99 28.88 -2.40 -15.72
N GLY A 100 28.61 -1.80 -14.55
CA GLY A 100 29.49 -0.82 -13.92
C GLY A 100 30.88 -1.35 -13.54
N LEU A 101 31.04 -2.67 -13.37
CA LEU A 101 32.32 -3.35 -13.15
C LEU A 101 32.99 -3.82 -14.46
N GLY A 102 32.44 -3.45 -15.61
CA GLY A 102 32.96 -3.80 -16.93
C GLY A 102 32.49 -5.17 -17.47
N TYR A 103 31.49 -5.79 -16.85
CA TYR A 103 30.90 -7.04 -17.34
C TYR A 103 30.15 -6.80 -18.63
N THR A 104 30.30 -7.74 -19.56
CA THR A 104 29.37 -7.91 -20.66
C THR A 104 28.18 -8.69 -20.14
N THR A 105 26.97 -8.14 -20.23
CA THR A 105 25.77 -8.74 -19.63
C THR A 105 24.86 -9.33 -20.70
N LYS A 106 24.41 -10.57 -20.52
CA LYS A 106 23.66 -11.33 -21.52
C LYS A 106 22.49 -12.04 -20.84
N LEU A 107 21.28 -11.87 -21.36
CA LEU A 107 20.10 -12.62 -20.94
C LEU A 107 19.66 -13.55 -22.07
N ILE A 108 19.47 -14.82 -21.75
CA ILE A 108 18.79 -15.78 -22.61
C ILE A 108 17.55 -16.30 -21.89
N GLY A 109 16.43 -16.30 -22.58
CA GLY A 109 15.17 -16.89 -22.15
C GLY A 109 14.26 -15.92 -21.41
N LYS A 110 13.55 -16.43 -20.42
CA LYS A 110 12.41 -15.75 -19.85
C LYS A 110 12.80 -14.47 -19.08
N TRP A 111 12.07 -13.38 -19.31
CA TRP A 111 12.18 -12.12 -18.55
C TRP A 111 11.21 -12.01 -17.38
N HIS A 112 9.91 -11.78 -17.64
CA HIS A 112 8.81 -11.77 -16.68
C HIS A 112 8.94 -10.81 -15.50
N LEU A 113 9.40 -9.59 -15.82
CA LEU A 113 9.42 -8.44 -14.91
C LEU A 113 8.70 -7.23 -15.54
N GLY A 114 7.77 -7.49 -16.45
CA GLY A 114 7.02 -6.48 -17.21
C GLY A 114 7.72 -6.05 -18.51
N TYR A 115 6.93 -5.66 -19.50
CA TYR A 115 7.41 -5.22 -20.83
C TYR A 115 6.45 -4.19 -21.49
N HIS A 116 5.51 -3.64 -20.73
CA HIS A 116 4.47 -2.75 -21.26
C HIS A 116 5.03 -1.47 -21.91
N THR A 117 6.21 -1.02 -21.49
CA THR A 117 7.02 -0.03 -22.21
C THR A 117 8.38 -0.63 -22.62
N PRO A 118 9.06 -0.07 -23.64
CA PRO A 118 10.41 -0.48 -24.01
C PRO A 118 11.40 -0.43 -22.83
N GLN A 119 11.29 0.55 -21.93
CA GLN A 119 12.19 0.67 -20.77
C GLN A 119 12.10 -0.51 -19.78
N HIS A 120 11.00 -1.25 -19.79
CA HIS A 120 10.84 -2.43 -18.95
C HIS A 120 11.45 -3.69 -19.58
N THR A 121 11.85 -3.68 -20.87
CA THR A 121 12.46 -4.86 -21.51
C THR A 121 13.92 -5.04 -21.06
N PRO A 122 14.50 -6.25 -21.20
CA PRO A 122 15.83 -6.57 -20.67
C PRO A 122 16.97 -5.66 -21.18
N LEU A 123 16.95 -5.25 -22.44
CA LEU A 123 18.00 -4.40 -23.02
C LEU A 123 18.10 -3.05 -22.29
N HIS A 124 16.95 -2.51 -21.87
CA HIS A 124 16.86 -1.23 -21.17
C HIS A 124 17.02 -1.38 -19.66
N ARG A 125 17.23 -2.61 -19.17
CA ARG A 125 17.47 -2.95 -17.75
C ARG A 125 18.85 -3.56 -17.52
N GLY A 126 19.82 -3.15 -18.33
CA GLY A 126 21.25 -3.43 -18.09
C GLY A 126 21.82 -4.64 -18.80
N PHE A 127 21.06 -5.35 -19.63
CA PHE A 127 21.59 -6.43 -20.48
C PHE A 127 22.10 -5.89 -21.82
N ASP A 128 23.35 -6.20 -22.19
CA ASP A 128 23.93 -5.81 -23.48
C ASP A 128 23.38 -6.64 -24.66
N SER A 129 22.81 -7.82 -24.42
CA SER A 129 21.94 -8.47 -25.41
C SER A 129 20.92 -9.42 -24.79
N PHE A 130 19.86 -9.67 -25.54
CA PHE A 130 18.73 -10.51 -25.16
C PHE A 130 18.33 -11.46 -26.30
N LEU A 131 18.08 -12.73 -25.99
CA LEU A 131 17.28 -13.64 -26.80
C LEU A 131 16.30 -14.36 -25.88
N GLY A 132 15.01 -14.14 -26.01
CA GLY A 132 14.05 -14.76 -25.10
C GLY A 132 12.66 -14.18 -25.22
N PHE A 133 11.85 -14.33 -24.18
CA PHE A 133 10.45 -13.95 -24.18
C PHE A 133 10.07 -13.14 -22.93
N TYR A 134 9.05 -12.30 -23.04
CA TYR A 134 8.70 -11.36 -21.98
C TYR A 134 7.70 -11.92 -20.97
N ASN A 135 6.71 -12.68 -21.43
CA ASN A 135 5.59 -13.14 -20.61
C ASN A 135 5.99 -14.30 -19.69
N SER A 136 4.96 -14.86 -19.06
CA SER A 136 5.12 -15.92 -18.10
C SER A 136 5.75 -17.14 -18.77
N HIS A 137 5.15 -17.70 -19.82
CA HIS A 137 5.66 -18.85 -20.56
C HIS A 137 5.44 -18.65 -22.07
N VAL A 138 5.93 -19.58 -22.87
CA VAL A 138 5.54 -19.75 -24.27
C VAL A 138 5.38 -21.25 -24.56
N SER A 139 4.85 -21.60 -25.72
CA SER A 139 5.00 -22.95 -26.25
C SER A 139 6.45 -23.24 -26.65
N TYR A 140 6.86 -24.50 -26.63
CA TYR A 140 8.26 -24.90 -26.77
C TYR A 140 8.80 -24.86 -28.21
N TYR A 141 7.93 -24.76 -29.22
CA TYR A 141 8.33 -24.79 -30.63
C TYR A 141 7.91 -23.56 -31.42
N ASP A 142 6.66 -23.11 -31.27
CA ASP A 142 6.14 -21.94 -31.98
C ASP A 142 6.19 -20.65 -31.14
N TYR A 143 6.70 -20.73 -29.91
CA TYR A 143 6.97 -19.62 -28.99
C TYR A 143 5.80 -18.67 -28.82
N LYS A 144 4.58 -19.21 -28.81
CA LYS A 144 3.36 -18.44 -28.58
C LYS A 144 3.01 -18.41 -27.11
N TYR A 145 2.60 -17.23 -26.65
CA TYR A 145 1.97 -17.04 -25.36
C TYR A 145 0.48 -16.75 -25.57
N SER A 146 -0.36 -17.36 -24.74
CA SER A 146 -1.80 -17.14 -24.77
C SER A 146 -2.32 -16.82 -23.38
N TYR A 147 -3.14 -15.78 -23.29
CA TYR A 147 -3.81 -15.39 -22.06
C TYR A 147 -5.15 -14.76 -22.36
N GLN A 148 -6.20 -15.25 -21.69
CA GLN A 148 -7.60 -14.93 -22.02
C GLN A 148 -7.88 -15.16 -23.52
N ASN A 149 -8.38 -14.14 -24.23
CA ASN A 149 -8.69 -14.20 -25.66
C ASN A 149 -7.55 -13.63 -26.55
N MET A 150 -6.36 -13.40 -25.98
CA MET A 150 -5.19 -12.91 -26.70
C MET A 150 -4.16 -14.02 -26.87
N SER A 151 -3.65 -14.16 -28.08
CA SER A 151 -2.63 -15.15 -28.41
C SER A 151 -1.70 -14.56 -29.46
N GLY A 152 -0.40 -14.79 -29.31
CA GLY A 152 0.60 -14.25 -30.20
C GLY A 152 1.99 -14.82 -29.93
N TYR A 153 2.90 -14.59 -30.86
CA TYR A 153 4.32 -14.89 -30.75
C TYR A 153 4.95 -14.02 -29.65
N ASP A 154 5.81 -14.59 -28.80
CA ASP A 154 6.55 -13.86 -27.77
C ASP A 154 7.97 -14.42 -27.75
N MET A 155 8.76 -14.08 -28.75
CA MET A 155 10.19 -14.40 -28.77
C MET A 155 10.91 -13.26 -29.47
N HIS A 156 11.95 -12.75 -28.83
CA HIS A 156 12.60 -11.50 -29.19
C HIS A 156 14.11 -11.68 -29.20
N ARG A 157 14.76 -11.00 -30.14
CA ARG A 157 16.21 -10.85 -30.21
C ARG A 157 16.50 -9.35 -30.12
N GLY A 158 17.02 -8.94 -28.97
CA GLY A 158 17.00 -7.54 -28.57
C GLY A 158 15.55 -7.05 -28.38
N ASP A 159 15.21 -5.89 -28.94
CA ASP A 159 13.84 -5.34 -28.88
C ASP A 159 12.95 -5.83 -30.05
N ALA A 160 13.52 -6.52 -31.04
CA ALA A 160 12.77 -6.99 -32.21
C ALA A 160 12.25 -8.42 -32.03
N PRO A 161 11.08 -8.77 -32.58
CA PRO A 161 10.64 -10.15 -32.68
C PRO A 161 11.65 -11.02 -33.42
N ALA A 162 11.91 -12.21 -32.90
CA ALA A 162 12.88 -13.15 -33.45
C ALA A 162 12.25 -14.11 -34.48
N TYR A 163 11.49 -13.58 -35.44
CA TYR A 163 10.88 -14.40 -36.48
C TYR A 163 11.92 -15.24 -37.25
N GLY A 164 11.48 -16.39 -37.77
CA GLY A 164 12.35 -17.34 -38.48
C GLY A 164 13.09 -18.31 -37.57
N LEU A 165 12.99 -18.16 -36.24
CA LEU A 165 13.24 -19.22 -35.29
C LEU A 165 11.98 -20.10 -35.22
N THR A 166 11.80 -21.02 -36.17
CA THR A 166 10.73 -22.02 -36.12
C THR A 166 11.32 -23.42 -36.00
N ASP A 167 10.50 -24.37 -35.55
CA ASP A 167 10.84 -25.80 -35.56
C ASP A 167 12.10 -26.13 -34.76
N LYS A 168 12.32 -25.45 -33.63
CA LYS A 168 13.37 -25.80 -32.69
C LYS A 168 12.84 -25.79 -31.27
N TYR A 169 13.14 -26.84 -30.52
CA TYR A 169 12.78 -26.90 -29.12
C TYR A 169 13.50 -25.78 -28.35
N VAL A 170 12.75 -24.96 -27.59
CA VAL A 170 13.27 -23.71 -27.01
C VAL A 170 14.49 -23.92 -26.09
N THR A 171 14.59 -25.07 -25.41
CA THR A 171 15.78 -25.41 -24.60
C THR A 171 17.01 -25.54 -25.48
N ASP A 172 16.91 -26.19 -26.65
CA ASP A 172 18.02 -26.29 -27.61
C ASP A 172 18.35 -24.93 -28.21
N LEU A 173 17.33 -24.12 -28.53
CA LEU A 173 17.54 -22.75 -29.01
C LEU A 173 18.36 -21.93 -28.01
N PHE A 174 17.97 -21.94 -26.73
CA PHE A 174 18.67 -21.21 -25.67
C PHE A 174 20.06 -21.78 -25.37
N THR A 175 20.21 -23.11 -25.41
CA THR A 175 21.53 -23.76 -25.29
C THR A 175 22.46 -23.29 -26.40
N ASP A 176 21.99 -23.31 -27.64
CA ASP A 176 22.80 -22.94 -28.79
C ASP A 176 23.18 -21.46 -28.78
N GLU A 177 22.26 -20.58 -28.35
CA GLU A 177 22.58 -19.17 -28.16
C GLU A 177 23.63 -18.98 -27.05
N ALA A 178 23.53 -19.72 -25.93
CA ALA A 178 24.53 -19.66 -24.86
C ALA A 178 25.92 -20.11 -25.36
N VAL A 179 25.96 -21.24 -26.08
CA VAL A 179 27.18 -21.74 -26.73
C VAL A 179 27.75 -20.70 -27.69
N ARG A 180 26.91 -20.10 -28.55
CA ARG A 180 27.31 -19.05 -29.50
C ARG A 180 27.89 -17.82 -28.79
N ILE A 181 27.25 -17.36 -27.71
CA ILE A 181 27.74 -16.23 -26.90
C ILE A 181 29.10 -16.56 -26.29
N ILE A 182 29.25 -17.73 -25.65
CA ILE A 182 30.51 -18.14 -25.04
C ILE A 182 31.62 -18.29 -26.10
N GLN A 183 31.30 -18.89 -27.24
CA GLN A 183 32.24 -19.04 -28.36
C GLN A 183 32.64 -17.70 -28.97
N GLY A 184 31.75 -16.71 -29.01
CA GLY A 184 32.03 -15.38 -29.53
C GLY A 184 32.62 -14.40 -28.51
N HIS A 185 32.62 -14.73 -27.23
CA HIS A 185 33.03 -13.81 -26.17
C HIS A 185 34.56 -13.63 -26.14
N ASP A 186 35.00 -12.39 -25.90
CA ASP A 186 36.40 -12.08 -25.65
C ASP A 186 36.80 -12.51 -24.22
N PRO A 187 37.67 -13.53 -24.06
CA PRO A 187 38.05 -14.03 -22.74
C PRO A 187 38.79 -12.99 -21.86
N SER A 188 39.21 -11.86 -22.43
CA SER A 188 39.83 -10.76 -21.70
C SER A 188 38.83 -9.98 -20.83
N ARG A 189 37.54 -9.95 -21.23
CA ARG A 189 36.46 -9.22 -20.56
C ARG A 189 35.61 -10.15 -19.69
N PRO A 190 35.12 -9.72 -18.51
CA PRO A 190 34.17 -10.51 -17.73
C PRO A 190 32.81 -10.62 -18.45
N LEU A 191 32.11 -11.74 -18.23
CA LEU A 191 30.77 -12.00 -18.79
C LEU A 191 29.82 -12.44 -17.69
N TYR A 192 28.66 -11.80 -17.64
CA TYR A 192 27.50 -12.26 -16.91
C TYR A 192 26.51 -12.86 -17.93
N LEU A 193 26.28 -14.16 -17.86
CA LEU A 193 25.35 -14.87 -18.73
C LEU A 193 24.23 -15.47 -17.87
N GLN A 194 23.11 -14.77 -17.86
CA GLN A 194 21.88 -15.23 -17.25
C GLN A 194 21.13 -16.08 -18.27
N ILE A 195 20.94 -17.37 -17.96
CA ILE A 195 20.09 -18.26 -18.71
C ILE A 195 18.85 -18.51 -17.86
N SER A 196 17.70 -18.20 -18.42
CA SER A 196 16.41 -18.44 -17.82
C SER A 196 15.63 -19.32 -18.75
N HIS A 197 15.94 -20.62 -18.73
CA HIS A 197 15.28 -21.61 -19.58
C HIS A 197 13.74 -21.55 -19.43
N LEU A 198 13.01 -22.14 -20.38
CA LEU A 198 11.59 -22.48 -20.21
C LEU A 198 11.38 -23.92 -19.71
N ALA A 199 12.31 -24.84 -19.99
CA ALA A 199 12.26 -26.18 -19.41
C ALA A 199 12.45 -26.09 -17.90
N VAL A 200 11.48 -26.44 -17.08
CA VAL A 200 10.40 -27.41 -17.25
C VAL A 200 9.01 -26.87 -16.86
N HIS A 201 8.68 -25.63 -17.27
CA HIS A 201 7.32 -25.07 -17.12
C HIS A 201 6.33 -25.70 -18.13
N ALA A 202 5.04 -25.64 -17.80
CA ALA A 202 3.96 -26.03 -18.69
C ALA A 202 3.82 -25.03 -19.87
N PRO A 203 3.28 -25.42 -21.04
CA PRO A 203 2.76 -26.72 -21.41
C PRO A 203 3.85 -27.81 -21.48
N LEU A 204 3.48 -29.07 -21.33
CA LEU A 204 4.43 -30.18 -21.46
C LEU A 204 4.56 -30.58 -22.93
N GLU A 205 5.71 -30.30 -23.53
CA GLU A 205 6.03 -30.62 -24.92
C GLU A 205 7.29 -31.50 -24.99
N ASN A 206 7.28 -32.49 -25.87
CA ASN A 206 8.44 -33.39 -25.99
C ASN A 206 9.59 -32.64 -26.68
N PRO A 207 10.85 -32.83 -26.24
CA PRO A 207 12.02 -32.47 -27.04
C PRO A 207 12.01 -33.18 -28.40
N GLN A 208 12.67 -32.60 -29.40
CA GLN A 208 12.66 -33.11 -30.79
C GLN A 208 13.22 -34.53 -30.90
N ASP A 209 14.23 -34.83 -30.09
CA ASP A 209 14.94 -36.10 -30.01
C ASP A 209 14.39 -37.00 -28.88
N TYR A 210 13.10 -36.88 -28.54
CA TYR A 210 12.53 -37.60 -27.39
C TYR A 210 12.68 -39.13 -27.47
N ASP A 211 12.76 -39.72 -28.67
CA ASP A 211 13.00 -41.16 -28.86
C ASP A 211 14.33 -41.61 -28.23
N HIS A 212 15.34 -40.74 -28.17
CA HIS A 212 16.62 -41.00 -27.50
C HIS A 212 16.44 -41.18 -25.98
N TYR A 213 15.43 -40.51 -25.41
CA TYR A 213 15.14 -40.52 -23.98
C TYR A 213 14.02 -41.51 -23.61
N ASP A 214 13.20 -41.96 -24.56
CA ASP A 214 11.98 -42.69 -24.26
C ASP A 214 12.24 -44.00 -23.49
N LYS A 215 13.25 -44.76 -23.92
CA LYS A 215 13.67 -45.99 -23.24
C LYS A 215 14.16 -45.75 -21.81
N ARG A 216 14.71 -44.57 -21.51
CA ARG A 216 15.28 -44.23 -20.18
C ARG A 216 14.21 -44.00 -19.12
N PHE A 217 12.97 -43.71 -19.53
CA PHE A 217 11.88 -43.32 -18.63
C PHE A 217 10.67 -44.25 -18.69
N MET A 218 10.80 -45.44 -19.28
CA MET A 218 9.72 -46.41 -19.37
C MET A 218 9.22 -46.89 -17.99
N HIS A 219 10.07 -46.81 -16.96
CA HIS A 219 9.69 -47.11 -15.57
C HIS A 219 8.70 -46.11 -14.99
N ILE A 220 8.65 -44.88 -15.53
CA ILE A 220 7.67 -43.86 -15.16
C ILE A 220 6.37 -44.16 -15.92
N ARG A 221 5.35 -44.66 -15.21
CA ARG A 221 4.04 -45.01 -15.76
C ARG A 221 3.22 -43.79 -16.11
N GLU A 222 3.27 -42.73 -15.30
CA GLU A 222 2.54 -41.50 -15.62
C GLU A 222 3.18 -40.82 -16.84
N GLN A 223 2.45 -40.76 -17.95
CA GLN A 223 2.89 -40.26 -19.24
C GLN A 223 3.34 -38.79 -19.17
N ASN A 224 2.65 -37.92 -18.43
CA ASN A 224 3.07 -36.51 -18.34
C ASN A 224 4.30 -36.32 -17.46
N ARG A 225 4.45 -37.12 -16.38
CA ARG A 225 5.69 -37.18 -15.60
C ARG A 225 6.85 -37.70 -16.45
N ARG A 226 6.61 -38.68 -17.32
CA ARG A 226 7.60 -39.17 -18.29
C ARG A 226 7.99 -38.07 -19.28
N LYS A 227 7.02 -37.31 -19.79
CA LYS A 227 7.24 -36.14 -20.64
C LYS A 227 8.11 -35.11 -19.93
N TYR A 228 7.73 -34.74 -18.70
CA TYR A 228 8.48 -33.86 -17.82
C TYR A 228 9.92 -34.33 -17.59
N ALA A 229 10.15 -35.62 -17.32
CA ALA A 229 11.48 -36.19 -17.14
C ALA A 229 12.38 -36.01 -18.38
N ARG A 230 11.83 -36.11 -19.59
CA ARG A 230 12.56 -35.82 -20.83
C ARG A 230 12.94 -34.34 -20.92
N MET A 231 12.04 -33.44 -20.50
CA MET A 231 12.31 -31.99 -20.47
C MET A 231 13.42 -31.65 -19.46
N VAL A 232 13.40 -32.27 -18.27
CA VAL A 232 14.47 -32.14 -17.26
C VAL A 232 15.80 -32.68 -17.80
N SER A 233 15.78 -33.82 -18.49
CA SER A 233 17.01 -34.39 -19.09
C SER A 233 17.59 -33.46 -20.15
N LYS A 234 16.75 -32.82 -20.94
CA LYS A 234 17.19 -31.86 -21.96
C LYS A 234 17.82 -30.61 -21.34
N LEU A 235 17.29 -30.16 -20.20
CA LEU A 235 17.88 -29.11 -19.39
C LEU A 235 19.24 -29.54 -18.81
N ASP A 236 19.36 -30.77 -18.31
CA ASP A 236 20.64 -31.32 -17.85
C ASP A 236 21.69 -31.37 -18.97
N ASP A 237 21.29 -31.78 -20.18
CA ASP A 237 22.16 -31.77 -21.36
C ASP A 237 22.60 -30.35 -21.76
N SER A 238 21.72 -29.34 -21.62
CA SER A 238 22.06 -27.92 -21.81
C SER A 238 23.20 -27.50 -20.88
N VAL A 239 23.08 -27.81 -19.58
CA VAL A 239 24.12 -27.53 -18.58
C VAL A 239 25.45 -28.18 -18.98
N GLY A 240 25.40 -29.45 -19.40
CA GLY A 240 26.57 -30.18 -19.92
C GLY A 240 27.26 -29.46 -21.08
N ARG A 241 26.49 -29.07 -22.11
CA ARG A 241 26.99 -28.39 -23.31
C ARG A 241 27.59 -27.02 -23.00
N ILE A 242 26.96 -26.26 -22.10
CA ILE A 242 27.44 -24.93 -21.70
C ILE A 242 28.76 -25.02 -20.94
N VAL A 243 28.84 -25.90 -19.93
CA VAL A 243 30.08 -26.11 -19.16
C VAL A 243 31.20 -26.64 -20.04
N HIS A 244 30.90 -27.55 -20.95
CA HIS A 244 31.85 -28.04 -21.95
C HIS A 244 32.37 -26.91 -22.84
N THR A 245 31.49 -26.03 -23.29
CA THR A 245 31.89 -24.88 -24.13
C THR A 245 32.75 -23.87 -23.37
N LEU A 246 32.43 -23.60 -22.09
CA LEU A 246 33.30 -22.80 -21.21
C LEU A 246 34.69 -23.43 -21.07
N GLY A 247 34.75 -24.75 -20.98
CA GLY A 247 35.99 -25.53 -20.97
C GLY A 247 36.82 -25.31 -22.24
N ASN A 248 36.20 -25.56 -23.40
CA ASN A 248 36.83 -25.43 -24.72
C ASN A 248 37.32 -24.00 -25.01
N ARG A 249 36.63 -22.97 -24.53
CA ARG A 249 37.08 -21.57 -24.66
C ARG A 249 38.05 -21.12 -23.58
N GLY A 250 38.46 -22.01 -22.68
CA GLY A 250 39.41 -21.71 -21.59
C GLY A 250 38.85 -20.80 -20.49
N MET A 251 37.54 -20.61 -20.46
CA MET A 251 36.85 -19.71 -19.51
C MET A 251 36.52 -20.43 -18.19
N LEU A 252 36.36 -21.75 -18.22
CA LEU A 252 35.92 -22.57 -17.08
C LEU A 252 36.77 -22.39 -15.80
N ARG A 253 38.09 -22.18 -15.95
CA ARG A 253 39.03 -21.93 -14.84
C ARG A 253 38.70 -20.70 -13.99
N ASN A 254 37.87 -19.80 -14.51
CA ASN A 254 37.51 -18.56 -13.85
C ASN A 254 36.00 -18.27 -13.88
N SER A 255 35.19 -19.34 -13.83
CA SER A 255 33.73 -19.25 -13.81
C SER A 255 33.17 -19.46 -12.40
N VAL A 256 32.02 -18.86 -12.14
CA VAL A 256 31.08 -19.24 -11.09
C VAL A 256 29.80 -19.67 -11.78
N VAL A 257 29.41 -20.93 -11.60
CA VAL A 257 28.17 -21.48 -12.12
C VAL A 257 27.21 -21.63 -10.96
N LEU A 258 26.10 -20.93 -11.05
CA LEU A 258 24.98 -20.97 -10.11
C LEU A 258 23.77 -21.55 -10.84
N PHE A 259 23.33 -22.72 -10.42
CA PHE A 259 22.09 -23.32 -10.93
C PHE A 259 21.06 -23.27 -9.82
N LEU A 260 19.87 -22.73 -10.10
CA LEU A 260 18.79 -22.64 -9.12
C LEU A 260 17.40 -22.60 -9.76
N THR A 261 16.39 -22.99 -8.98
CA THR A 261 14.97 -22.82 -9.32
C THR A 261 14.43 -21.47 -8.81
N ASP A 262 13.33 -20.96 -9.37
CA ASP A 262 12.61 -19.80 -8.83
C ASP A 262 11.50 -20.13 -7.85
N ASN A 263 10.95 -21.34 -7.89
CA ASN A 263 9.89 -21.81 -6.99
C ASN A 263 9.84 -23.34 -6.99
N GLY A 264 9.07 -23.92 -6.08
CA GLY A 264 8.79 -25.36 -6.09
C GLY A 264 7.99 -25.84 -7.30
N ALA A 265 7.89 -27.17 -7.46
CA ALA A 265 7.10 -27.83 -8.50
C ALA A 265 5.61 -27.42 -8.46
N ALA A 266 4.88 -27.57 -9.56
CA ALA A 266 3.40 -27.57 -9.58
C ALA A 266 2.86 -28.95 -9.99
N PRO A 267 2.78 -29.91 -9.05
CA PRO A 267 2.31 -31.26 -9.34
C PRO A 267 0.83 -31.34 -9.73
N ILE A 268 0.02 -30.32 -9.38
CA ILE A 268 -1.41 -30.17 -9.69
C ILE A 268 -1.75 -28.70 -10.07
N GLY A 269 -3.02 -28.39 -10.36
CA GLY A 269 -3.51 -27.03 -10.57
C GLY A 269 -3.45 -26.51 -12.01
N LYS A 270 -3.72 -25.20 -12.20
CA LYS A 270 -3.90 -24.55 -13.51
C LYS A 270 -2.66 -24.61 -14.43
N PHE A 271 -1.47 -24.62 -13.85
CA PHE A 271 -0.20 -24.71 -14.58
C PHE A 271 0.58 -25.97 -14.20
N ARG A 272 -0.14 -27.08 -14.03
CA ARG A 272 0.41 -28.38 -13.68
C ARG A 272 1.54 -28.79 -14.62
N ASN A 273 2.72 -29.05 -14.07
CA ASN A 273 3.87 -29.54 -14.83
C ASN A 273 4.30 -30.96 -14.45
N PHE A 274 3.63 -31.59 -13.48
CA PHE A 274 3.95 -32.94 -12.99
C PHE A 274 5.36 -33.05 -12.38
N GLY A 275 5.95 -31.93 -11.93
CA GLY A 275 7.12 -31.90 -11.06
C GLY A 275 6.83 -32.50 -9.69
N SER A 276 7.85 -32.71 -8.85
CA SER A 276 7.70 -33.35 -7.54
C SER A 276 8.53 -32.65 -6.46
N ASN A 277 7.86 -32.16 -5.42
CA ASN A 277 8.51 -31.58 -4.23
C ASN A 277 8.71 -32.61 -3.11
N TYR A 278 8.30 -33.86 -3.34
CA TYR A 278 8.27 -34.88 -2.30
C TYR A 278 9.69 -35.12 -1.73
N PRO A 279 9.87 -35.16 -0.41
CA PRO A 279 8.83 -35.34 0.59
C PRO A 279 8.40 -34.04 1.29
N LEU A 280 8.80 -32.89 0.76
CA LEU A 280 8.40 -31.58 1.28
C LEU A 280 6.91 -31.34 1.07
N ARG A 281 6.33 -30.57 1.99
CA ARG A 281 4.91 -30.20 1.97
C ARG A 281 4.65 -29.03 1.03
N GLY A 282 3.51 -29.05 0.36
CA GLY A 282 3.06 -27.98 -0.51
C GLY A 282 3.71 -27.97 -1.89
N MET A 283 3.43 -26.91 -2.62
CA MET A 283 3.87 -26.71 -4.00
C MET A 283 3.99 -25.22 -4.34
N LYS A 284 4.29 -24.89 -5.60
CA LYS A 284 4.19 -23.50 -6.10
C LYS A 284 2.90 -22.84 -5.60
N TYR A 285 2.98 -21.53 -5.34
CA TYR A 285 1.99 -20.67 -4.69
C TYR A 285 1.98 -20.75 -3.17
N THR A 286 2.41 -21.85 -2.57
CA THR A 286 2.40 -21.99 -1.11
C THR A 286 3.71 -21.57 -0.46
N LEU A 287 3.65 -21.16 0.81
CA LEU A 287 4.83 -20.84 1.63
C LEU A 287 5.41 -22.05 2.38
N TYR A 288 4.85 -23.26 2.19
CA TYR A 288 5.43 -24.50 2.72
C TYR A 288 6.76 -24.83 2.03
N GLU A 289 7.58 -25.68 2.63
CA GLU A 289 8.93 -26.02 2.14
C GLU A 289 8.92 -26.45 0.67
N GLY A 290 7.92 -27.20 0.23
CA GLY A 290 7.78 -27.63 -1.17
C GLY A 290 7.44 -26.50 -2.14
N GLY A 291 7.03 -25.31 -1.68
CA GLY A 291 6.82 -24.12 -2.51
C GLY A 291 8.01 -23.17 -2.55
N VAL A 292 8.73 -23.03 -1.42
CA VAL A 292 9.77 -22.00 -1.23
C VAL A 292 11.17 -22.53 -0.97
N ARG A 293 11.39 -23.82 -0.67
CA ARG A 293 12.73 -24.40 -0.53
C ARG A 293 13.20 -24.82 -1.92
N GLY A 294 14.09 -24.03 -2.50
CA GLY A 294 14.52 -24.15 -3.89
C GLY A 294 15.71 -25.08 -4.07
N VAL A 295 15.71 -25.85 -5.16
CA VAL A 295 16.92 -26.55 -5.64
C VAL A 295 17.96 -25.49 -6.03
N ALA A 296 19.15 -25.54 -5.43
CA ALA A 296 20.25 -24.67 -5.81
C ALA A 296 21.63 -25.30 -5.59
N VAL A 297 22.54 -25.07 -6.53
CA VAL A 297 23.95 -25.50 -6.47
C VAL A 297 24.86 -24.37 -6.92
N LEU A 298 25.99 -24.22 -6.22
CA LEU A 298 27.05 -23.29 -6.58
C LEU A 298 28.32 -24.07 -6.90
N TRP A 299 28.85 -23.90 -8.11
CA TRP A 299 30.09 -24.51 -8.53
C TRP A 299 31.09 -23.46 -8.98
N SER A 300 32.35 -23.58 -8.55
CA SER A 300 33.46 -22.80 -9.09
C SER A 300 34.79 -23.45 -8.69
N PRO A 301 35.81 -23.46 -9.58
CA PRO A 301 37.16 -23.87 -9.21
C PRO A 301 37.84 -22.88 -8.25
N LYS A 302 37.19 -21.76 -7.94
CA LYS A 302 37.69 -20.74 -7.00
C LYS A 302 37.21 -20.94 -5.57
N LEU A 303 36.23 -21.82 -5.35
CA LEU A 303 35.79 -22.19 -4.01
C LEU A 303 36.95 -22.81 -3.23
N ARG A 304 37.23 -22.33 -2.03
CA ARG A 304 38.25 -22.94 -1.16
C ARG A 304 37.73 -24.20 -0.48
N LYS A 305 36.42 -24.28 -0.28
CA LYS A 305 35.71 -25.44 0.30
C LYS A 305 34.56 -25.87 -0.62
N ALA A 306 34.88 -26.74 -1.57
CA ALA A 306 33.92 -27.40 -2.45
C ALA A 306 33.61 -28.83 -1.97
N ALA A 307 32.75 -29.54 -2.72
CA ALA A 307 32.25 -30.88 -2.44
C ALA A 307 31.62 -31.00 -1.04
N ARG A 308 30.61 -30.17 -0.76
CA ARG A 308 29.91 -30.14 0.53
C ARG A 308 28.43 -29.80 0.41
N VAL A 309 27.67 -30.19 1.43
CA VAL A 309 26.31 -29.71 1.67
C VAL A 309 26.36 -28.47 2.58
N CYS A 310 25.49 -27.50 2.31
CA CYS A 310 25.38 -26.25 3.06
C CYS A 310 23.95 -26.11 3.59
N ASP A 311 23.78 -26.22 4.90
CA ASP A 311 22.50 -26.09 5.61
C ASP A 311 22.28 -24.69 6.21
N ASP A 312 23.17 -23.73 5.88
CA ASP A 312 22.98 -22.33 6.24
C ASP A 312 21.85 -21.69 5.43
N LEU A 313 21.15 -20.71 6.02
CA LEU A 313 20.07 -19.98 5.37
C LEU A 313 20.60 -19.08 4.24
N VAL A 314 20.19 -19.40 3.00
CA VAL A 314 20.43 -18.58 1.82
C VAL A 314 19.09 -18.24 1.18
N HIS A 315 18.84 -16.96 0.91
CA HIS A 315 17.64 -16.53 0.20
C HIS A 315 17.96 -16.06 -1.22
N ILE A 316 16.99 -16.12 -2.13
CA ILE A 316 17.19 -15.69 -3.52
C ILE A 316 17.59 -14.20 -3.63
N SER A 317 17.21 -13.36 -2.67
CA SER A 317 17.66 -11.96 -2.61
C SER A 317 19.14 -11.81 -2.26
N ASP A 318 19.78 -12.83 -1.69
CA ASP A 318 21.21 -12.81 -1.33
C ASP A 318 22.11 -12.86 -2.56
N TRP A 319 21.59 -13.26 -3.72
CA TRP A 319 22.41 -13.46 -4.92
C TRP A 319 22.95 -12.16 -5.50
N LEU A 320 22.19 -11.06 -5.48
CA LEU A 320 22.71 -9.78 -5.95
C LEU A 320 23.96 -9.35 -5.17
N PRO A 321 23.93 -9.19 -3.83
CA PRO A 321 25.12 -8.78 -3.09
C PRO A 321 26.23 -9.84 -3.11
N THR A 322 25.87 -11.13 -3.15
CA THR A 322 26.86 -12.22 -3.19
C THR A 322 27.63 -12.25 -4.51
N LEU A 323 26.94 -12.18 -5.65
CA LEU A 323 27.56 -12.19 -6.97
C LEU A 323 28.32 -10.87 -7.23
N TYR A 324 27.79 -9.75 -6.74
CA TYR A 324 28.47 -8.47 -6.84
C TYR A 324 29.78 -8.44 -6.04
N ALA A 325 29.77 -8.95 -4.80
CA ALA A 325 30.98 -9.10 -4.00
C ALA A 325 31.96 -10.12 -4.63
N ALA A 326 31.46 -11.22 -5.19
CA ALA A 326 32.28 -12.18 -5.91
C ALA A 326 32.96 -11.56 -7.15
N ALA A 327 32.26 -10.64 -7.82
CA ALA A 327 32.78 -9.82 -8.92
C ALA A 327 33.72 -8.69 -8.46
N ALA A 328 34.04 -8.62 -7.16
CA ALA A 328 34.84 -7.57 -6.53
C ALA A 328 34.23 -6.16 -6.58
N GLY A 329 32.90 -6.07 -6.65
CA GLY A 329 32.14 -4.83 -6.44
C GLY A 329 32.12 -4.40 -4.97
N ASP A 330 31.92 -3.10 -4.75
CA ASP A 330 31.78 -2.53 -3.41
C ASP A 330 30.31 -2.58 -2.97
N LEU A 331 29.99 -3.33 -1.92
CA LEU A 331 28.61 -3.49 -1.46
C LEU A 331 27.91 -2.15 -1.14
N THR A 332 28.66 -1.07 -0.88
CA THR A 332 28.08 0.26 -0.69
C THR A 332 27.40 0.81 -1.95
N ASP A 333 27.79 0.35 -3.14
CA ASP A 333 27.19 0.73 -4.44
C ASP A 333 25.76 0.19 -4.64
N LEU A 334 25.34 -0.75 -3.79
CA LEU A 334 24.03 -1.42 -3.90
C LEU A 334 22.90 -0.64 -3.20
N GLY A 335 23.25 0.34 -2.36
CA GLY A 335 22.29 1.07 -1.53
C GLY A 335 21.57 0.16 -0.53
N GLU A 336 20.32 0.50 -0.21
CA GLU A 336 19.51 -0.29 0.72
C GLU A 336 18.92 -1.54 0.03
N ILE A 337 19.35 -2.73 0.47
CA ILE A 337 18.89 -4.04 0.00
C ILE A 337 18.57 -4.96 1.19
N ASP A 338 17.76 -5.99 0.96
CA ASP A 338 17.42 -7.03 1.97
C ASP A 338 18.32 -8.27 1.88
N GLY A 339 18.97 -8.45 0.72
CA GLY A 339 19.95 -9.50 0.47
C GLY A 339 21.21 -9.30 1.31
N VAL A 340 21.77 -10.42 1.75
CA VAL A 340 23.00 -10.48 2.54
C VAL A 340 24.10 -11.09 1.70
N ASN A 341 25.32 -10.56 1.77
CA ASN A 341 26.46 -11.13 1.06
C ASN A 341 26.91 -12.46 1.70
N GLN A 342 26.64 -13.56 1.00
CA GLN A 342 26.98 -14.92 1.43
C GLN A 342 28.36 -15.39 0.92
N TRP A 343 29.09 -14.59 0.16
CA TRP A 343 30.28 -15.06 -0.57
C TRP A 343 31.36 -15.63 0.34
N ARG A 344 31.61 -15.02 1.50
CA ARG A 344 32.61 -15.53 2.46
C ARG A 344 32.19 -16.87 3.08
N MET A 345 30.91 -17.02 3.42
CA MET A 345 30.36 -18.28 3.93
C MET A 345 30.45 -19.38 2.87
N LEU A 346 30.07 -19.08 1.62
CA LEU A 346 30.13 -20.04 0.52
C LEU A 346 31.58 -20.42 0.17
N ASN A 347 32.46 -19.45 0.00
CA ASN A 347 33.83 -19.64 -0.48
C ASN A 347 34.76 -20.25 0.58
N ASP A 348 34.73 -19.72 1.81
CA ASP A 348 35.71 -20.03 2.87
C ASP A 348 35.12 -20.92 3.99
N GLY A 349 33.79 -21.06 4.06
CA GLY A 349 33.10 -21.73 5.17
C GLY A 349 33.19 -20.97 6.50
N TYR A 350 33.09 -19.63 6.46
CA TYR A 350 32.89 -18.78 7.64
C TYR A 350 31.48 -18.98 8.24
N PRO A 351 31.25 -18.64 9.53
CA PRO A 351 30.01 -18.93 10.23
C PRO A 351 28.78 -18.20 9.64
N ILE A 352 27.60 -18.68 10.06
CA ILE A 352 26.25 -18.25 9.65
C ILE A 352 26.16 -16.72 9.52
N VAL A 353 25.74 -16.24 8.34
CA VAL A 353 25.55 -14.80 8.07
C VAL A 353 24.09 -14.36 8.26
N ARG A 354 23.14 -15.30 8.11
CA ARG A 354 21.70 -15.05 8.20
C ARG A 354 21.05 -16.04 9.17
N ASP A 355 20.40 -15.53 10.20
CA ASP A 355 19.61 -16.33 11.14
C ASP A 355 18.10 -16.06 11.03
N LYS A 356 17.69 -14.90 10.51
CA LYS A 356 16.29 -14.57 10.19
C LYS A 356 16.07 -14.33 8.70
N LEU A 357 14.94 -14.80 8.21
CA LEU A 357 14.53 -14.69 6.82
C LEU A 357 13.03 -14.42 6.74
N LEU A 358 12.66 -13.35 6.04
CA LEU A 358 11.30 -13.19 5.57
C LEU A 358 11.11 -14.04 4.31
N LEU A 359 10.09 -14.90 4.27
CA LEU A 359 9.74 -15.64 3.07
C LEU A 359 8.88 -14.74 2.17
N ASN A 360 7.69 -14.37 2.61
CA ASN A 360 6.82 -13.44 1.89
C ASN A 360 5.74 -12.88 2.82
N ILE A 361 5.17 -11.73 2.46
CA ILE A 361 3.92 -11.21 3.02
C ILE A 361 3.10 -10.76 1.83
N ASP A 362 1.97 -11.42 1.58
CA ASP A 362 1.04 -11.11 0.49
C ASP A 362 -0.33 -10.75 1.09
N GLU A 363 -0.65 -9.46 1.02
CA GLU A 363 -1.87 -8.88 1.56
C GLU A 363 -3.14 -9.25 0.78
N ILE A 364 -3.00 -9.66 -0.48
CA ILE A 364 -4.13 -10.08 -1.33
C ILE A 364 -4.51 -11.52 -1.00
N SER A 365 -3.53 -12.44 -1.03
CA SER A 365 -3.78 -13.84 -0.68
C SER A 365 -3.88 -14.07 0.83
N LYS A 366 -3.48 -13.08 1.63
CA LYS A 366 -3.40 -13.14 3.10
C LYS A 366 -2.49 -14.27 3.56
N THR A 367 -1.35 -14.43 2.88
CA THR A 367 -0.32 -15.40 3.25
C THR A 367 0.92 -14.68 3.73
N GLU A 368 1.49 -15.16 4.84
CA GLU A 368 2.74 -14.63 5.37
C GLU A 368 3.60 -15.73 5.98
N GLY A 369 4.92 -15.57 5.90
CA GLY A 369 5.85 -16.58 6.40
C GLY A 369 7.24 -16.03 6.66
N ALA A 370 7.86 -16.52 7.73
CA ALA A 370 9.22 -16.17 8.11
C ALA A 370 9.94 -17.35 8.79
N ILE A 371 11.26 -17.34 8.71
CA ILE A 371 12.15 -18.34 9.32
C ILE A 371 13.10 -17.63 10.29
N TYR A 372 13.29 -18.23 11.46
CA TYR A 372 14.30 -17.86 12.45
C TYR A 372 15.03 -19.13 12.89
N LYS A 373 16.31 -19.24 12.49
CA LYS A 373 17.15 -20.42 12.67
C LYS A 373 16.43 -21.67 12.15
N GLN A 374 16.10 -22.63 13.01
CA GLN A 374 15.38 -23.84 12.63
C GLN A 374 13.85 -23.69 12.64
N TYR A 375 13.30 -22.55 13.06
CA TYR A 375 11.87 -22.39 13.24
C TYR A 375 11.25 -21.59 12.10
N LYS A 376 10.14 -22.08 11.56
CA LYS A 376 9.39 -21.45 10.48
C LYS A 376 7.96 -21.20 10.91
N LEU A 377 7.52 -19.95 10.82
CA LEU A 377 6.15 -19.55 11.11
C LEU A 377 5.42 -19.25 9.81
N LEU A 378 4.21 -19.79 9.65
CA LEU A 378 3.32 -19.57 8.50
C LEU A 378 1.92 -19.16 8.97
N ARG A 379 1.30 -18.22 8.23
CA ARG A 379 -0.13 -17.90 8.34
C ARG A 379 -0.79 -17.80 6.96
N GLY A 380 -2.05 -18.18 6.92
CA GLY A 380 -2.85 -18.19 5.71
C GLY A 380 -2.56 -19.41 4.83
N SER A 381 -3.36 -19.55 3.78
CA SER A 381 -3.16 -20.57 2.75
C SER A 381 -3.79 -20.13 1.43
N MET A 382 -3.23 -20.60 0.32
CA MET A 382 -3.74 -20.37 -1.03
C MET A 382 -4.96 -21.25 -1.31
N GLU A 383 -5.97 -20.68 -1.97
CA GLU A 383 -7.21 -21.39 -2.38
C GLU A 383 -7.84 -22.22 -1.24
N GLY A 384 -7.78 -21.72 -0.01
CA GLY A 384 -8.38 -22.37 1.16
C GLY A 384 -7.72 -23.69 1.59
N GLY A 385 -6.44 -23.92 1.24
CA GLY A 385 -5.73 -25.15 1.59
C GLY A 385 -5.54 -26.13 0.43
N HIS A 386 -6.02 -25.80 -0.77
CA HIS A 386 -6.00 -26.72 -1.91
C HIS A 386 -4.59 -27.22 -2.27
N TYR A 387 -3.58 -26.35 -2.07
CA TYR A 387 -2.19 -26.63 -2.42
C TYR A 387 -1.29 -27.05 -1.23
N ASP A 388 -1.85 -27.20 -0.02
CA ASP A 388 -1.10 -27.41 1.24
C ASP A 388 -0.61 -28.85 1.45
N GLY A 389 -0.98 -29.77 0.55
CA GLY A 389 -0.81 -31.21 0.73
C GLY A 389 0.57 -31.74 0.37
N TYR A 390 0.70 -33.07 0.41
CA TYR A 390 1.91 -33.79 -0.01
C TYR A 390 1.63 -34.50 -1.34
N TYR A 391 2.30 -34.05 -2.38
CA TYR A 391 2.12 -34.61 -3.72
C TYR A 391 3.17 -35.69 -3.95
N ARG A 392 2.79 -36.93 -3.64
CA ARG A 392 3.63 -38.11 -3.88
C ARG A 392 3.77 -38.34 -5.39
N ASP A 393 4.89 -38.93 -5.77
CA ASP A 393 4.98 -39.62 -7.06
C ASP A 393 3.91 -40.72 -7.06
N TYR A 394 3.01 -40.73 -8.06
CA TYR A 394 1.78 -41.54 -8.16
C TYR A 394 1.96 -43.07 -8.01
N GLU A 395 3.18 -43.58 -7.80
CA GLU A 395 3.55 -44.97 -8.03
C GLU A 395 3.83 -45.79 -6.76
N ARG A 396 3.76 -45.22 -5.55
CA ARG A 396 4.07 -46.00 -4.33
C ARG A 396 2.99 -47.01 -3.90
N ASN A 397 1.83 -47.05 -4.56
CA ASN A 397 0.81 -48.09 -4.36
C ASN A 397 0.98 -49.32 -5.28
N TYR A 398 1.97 -49.32 -6.18
CA TYR A 398 2.31 -50.46 -7.01
C TYR A 398 3.85 -50.56 -7.14
N LEU A 399 4.53 -50.86 -6.03
CA LEU A 399 5.70 -51.72 -6.15
C LEU A 399 5.17 -53.08 -6.61
N PRO A 400 5.48 -53.58 -7.83
CA PRO A 400 5.45 -55.01 -7.98
C PRO A 400 6.51 -55.58 -7.05
N THR A 401 6.12 -56.64 -6.36
CA THR A 401 6.93 -57.60 -5.63
C THR A 401 8.07 -58.17 -6.50
N TYR A 402 9.04 -57.34 -6.89
CA TYR A 402 10.27 -57.76 -7.58
C TYR A 402 11.53 -57.65 -6.71
N PHE A 403 11.37 -57.40 -5.42
CA PHE A 403 12.47 -57.45 -4.43
C PHE A 403 12.16 -58.39 -3.25
N ASN A 404 11.33 -59.40 -3.48
CA ASN A 404 11.09 -60.47 -2.52
C ASN A 404 10.96 -61.82 -3.24
N ASP A 405 11.95 -62.17 -4.07
CA ASP A 405 12.31 -63.56 -4.21
C ASP A 405 13.78 -63.71 -4.63
N SER A 406 14.38 -64.72 -4.04
CA SER A 406 15.67 -65.27 -4.35
C SER A 406 15.83 -65.58 -5.85
N LYS A 407 17.00 -65.18 -6.39
CA LYS A 407 17.62 -65.54 -7.69
C LYS A 407 17.46 -64.54 -8.86
N LYS A 408 18.63 -64.02 -9.23
CA LYS A 408 19.05 -63.28 -10.44
C LYS A 408 18.90 -61.75 -10.43
N THR A 409 20.08 -61.13 -10.47
CA THR A 409 20.46 -59.72 -10.43
C THR A 409 20.03 -58.97 -11.68
N ALA A 410 18.95 -58.18 -11.60
CA ALA A 410 18.66 -57.10 -12.55
C ALA A 410 19.44 -55.81 -12.18
N GLN A 411 20.64 -55.97 -11.62
CA GLN A 411 21.55 -54.90 -11.19
C GLN A 411 22.73 -54.76 -12.16
N GLU A 412 22.70 -55.48 -13.28
CA GLU A 412 23.82 -55.63 -14.22
C GLU A 412 23.62 -54.94 -15.58
N GLU A 413 22.54 -54.16 -15.81
CA GLU A 413 22.33 -53.46 -17.10
C GLU A 413 22.17 -51.92 -17.02
N LEU A 414 22.40 -51.30 -15.86
CA LEU A 414 22.48 -49.83 -15.74
C LEU A 414 23.81 -49.45 -15.07
N PRO A 415 24.59 -48.48 -15.62
CA PRO A 415 25.79 -48.01 -14.95
C PRO A 415 25.43 -47.54 -13.53
N PRO A 416 26.20 -47.91 -12.49
CA PRO A 416 26.10 -47.34 -11.16
C PRO A 416 25.86 -45.83 -11.23
N TYR A 417 24.94 -45.29 -10.41
CA TYR A 417 24.56 -43.86 -10.41
C TYR A 417 25.75 -42.89 -10.45
N THR A 418 26.86 -43.21 -9.78
CA THR A 418 28.09 -42.41 -9.80
C THR A 418 28.84 -42.50 -11.14
N GLU A 419 28.76 -43.62 -11.84
CA GLU A 419 29.38 -43.80 -13.15
C GLU A 419 28.74 -42.91 -14.22
N THR A 420 27.42 -42.71 -14.19
CA THR A 420 26.73 -41.80 -15.12
C THR A 420 27.17 -40.35 -14.89
N ILE A 421 27.39 -39.94 -13.64
CA ILE A 421 27.90 -38.61 -13.29
C ILE A 421 29.35 -38.44 -13.74
N LEU A 422 30.20 -39.45 -13.53
CA LEU A 422 31.60 -39.41 -13.99
C LEU A 422 31.70 -39.32 -15.51
N LYS A 423 30.77 -39.97 -16.23
CA LYS A 423 30.66 -39.92 -17.70
C LYS A 423 29.95 -38.66 -18.24
N SER A 424 29.40 -37.81 -17.37
CA SER A 424 28.73 -36.56 -17.78
C SER A 424 29.70 -35.58 -18.45
N ALA A 425 29.16 -34.72 -19.32
CA ALA A 425 29.94 -33.70 -20.00
C ALA A 425 30.58 -32.71 -19.01
N VAL A 426 29.89 -32.39 -17.90
CA VAL A 426 30.44 -31.54 -16.83
C VAL A 426 31.66 -32.20 -16.19
N SER A 427 31.57 -33.45 -15.74
CA SER A 427 32.69 -34.16 -15.10
C SER A 427 33.89 -34.30 -16.03
N GLN A 428 33.63 -34.64 -17.31
CA GLN A 428 34.67 -34.72 -18.33
C GLN A 428 35.35 -33.38 -18.57
N SER A 429 34.58 -32.28 -18.62
CA SER A 429 35.10 -30.94 -18.86
C SER A 429 35.91 -30.41 -17.67
N ILE A 430 35.46 -30.67 -16.44
CA ILE A 430 36.22 -30.38 -15.23
C ILE A 430 37.56 -31.13 -15.26
N THR A 431 37.52 -32.43 -15.49
CA THR A 431 38.73 -33.28 -15.50
C THR A 431 39.71 -32.84 -16.58
N TYR A 432 39.23 -32.69 -17.82
CA TYR A 432 40.06 -32.38 -18.98
C TYR A 432 40.65 -30.96 -18.93
N HIS A 433 39.86 -29.94 -18.57
CA HIS A 433 40.33 -28.54 -18.63
C HIS A 433 40.96 -28.03 -17.34
N LEU A 434 40.65 -28.63 -16.17
CA LEU A 434 41.17 -28.20 -14.87
C LEU A 434 42.26 -29.13 -14.32
N GLY A 435 42.41 -30.35 -14.86
CA GLY A 435 43.54 -31.24 -14.58
C GLY A 435 43.53 -31.96 -13.23
N GLY A 436 42.42 -31.93 -12.50
CA GLY A 436 42.23 -32.62 -11.22
C GLY A 436 41.12 -33.68 -11.30
N PRO A 437 41.14 -34.70 -10.41
CA PRO A 437 40.03 -35.64 -10.34
C PRO A 437 38.78 -34.91 -9.85
N VAL A 438 37.64 -35.23 -10.46
CA VAL A 438 36.32 -34.90 -9.90
C VAL A 438 36.11 -35.63 -8.57
N THR A 439 35.14 -35.18 -7.79
CA THR A 439 34.76 -35.78 -6.50
C THR A 439 34.65 -37.30 -6.59
N GLN A 440 35.26 -38.02 -5.64
CA GLN A 440 35.29 -39.48 -5.67
C GLN A 440 33.88 -40.07 -5.49
N PRO A 441 33.57 -41.24 -6.12
CA PRO A 441 32.25 -41.87 -6.01
C PRO A 441 31.73 -42.08 -4.58
N SER A 442 32.61 -42.45 -3.64
CA SER A 442 32.24 -42.60 -2.22
C SER A 442 31.77 -41.29 -1.60
N THR A 443 32.46 -40.18 -1.89
CA THR A 443 32.07 -38.84 -1.45
C THR A 443 30.79 -38.38 -2.15
N MET A 444 30.59 -38.68 -3.44
CA MET A 444 29.32 -38.39 -4.11
C MET A 444 28.13 -39.06 -3.40
N ILE A 445 28.27 -40.33 -3.03
CA ILE A 445 27.24 -41.08 -2.28
C ILE A 445 27.00 -40.46 -0.90
N GLN A 446 28.07 -40.04 -0.21
CA GLN A 446 27.95 -39.35 1.08
C GLN A 446 27.19 -38.04 0.95
N LEU A 447 27.60 -37.16 0.03
CA LEU A 447 26.95 -35.87 -0.21
C LEU A 447 25.48 -36.03 -0.61
N ARG A 448 25.17 -37.05 -1.42
CA ARG A 448 23.80 -37.39 -1.78
C ARG A 448 22.94 -37.76 -0.57
N ARG A 449 23.51 -38.50 0.38
CA ARG A 449 22.82 -38.88 1.62
C ARG A 449 22.62 -37.67 2.53
N GLU A 450 23.63 -36.81 2.64
CA GLU A 450 23.56 -35.58 3.43
C GLU A 450 22.54 -34.58 2.86
N ALA A 451 22.42 -34.48 1.54
CA ALA A 451 21.45 -33.61 0.87
C ALA A 451 20.01 -34.18 0.79
N MET A 452 19.81 -35.44 1.18
CA MET A 452 18.49 -36.08 1.12
C MET A 452 17.64 -35.68 2.34
N VAL A 453 16.43 -35.18 2.08
CA VAL A 453 15.48 -34.86 3.16
C VAL A 453 14.74 -36.12 3.61
N HIS A 454 14.75 -36.37 4.91
CA HIS A 454 14.05 -37.51 5.53
C HIS A 454 12.92 -37.02 6.46
N CYS A 455 11.68 -37.39 6.15
CA CYS A 455 10.53 -37.15 7.05
C CYS A 455 10.34 -38.33 8.01
N ARG A 456 10.01 -38.06 9.28
CA ARG A 456 9.66 -39.13 10.23
C ARG A 456 8.34 -39.78 9.80
N SER A 457 8.39 -41.08 9.52
CA SER A 457 7.29 -41.85 8.97
C SER A 457 6.20 -42.11 10.02
N ASN A 458 5.03 -41.47 9.87
CA ASN A 458 3.77 -42.14 10.15
C ASN A 458 2.97 -42.17 8.86
N SER A 459 2.97 -43.31 8.19
CA SER A 459 2.36 -43.55 6.88
C SER A 459 0.86 -43.20 6.80
N THR A 460 0.21 -42.98 7.95
CA THR A 460 -1.19 -42.61 8.14
C THR A 460 -1.50 -41.10 8.04
N LEU A 461 -0.51 -40.20 8.21
CA LEU A 461 -0.72 -38.73 8.15
C LEU A 461 -0.90 -38.18 6.71
N TYR A 462 -0.65 -39.02 5.70
CA TYR A 462 -0.58 -38.62 4.30
C TYR A 462 -1.86 -38.90 3.49
N ARG A 463 -2.98 -39.20 4.18
CA ARG A 463 -4.34 -39.28 3.61
C ARG A 463 -5.14 -38.08 4.13
N ASP A 464 -5.30 -37.04 3.32
CA ASP A 464 -6.27 -35.93 3.39
C ASP A 464 -6.53 -35.21 4.75
N ASN A 465 -5.85 -35.59 5.83
CA ASN A 465 -6.02 -35.07 7.20
C ASN A 465 -4.71 -34.41 7.66
N PHE A 466 -4.34 -33.31 7.01
CA PHE A 466 -3.33 -32.38 7.51
C PHE A 466 -4.02 -31.08 7.93
N PHE A 467 -3.55 -30.45 9.01
CA PHE A 467 -4.08 -29.16 9.44
C PHE A 467 -3.62 -28.06 8.46
N THR A 468 -4.46 -27.08 8.20
CA THR A 468 -4.09 -25.91 7.39
C THR A 468 -3.74 -24.74 8.30
N CYS A 469 -2.80 -23.90 7.87
CA CYS A 469 -2.41 -22.68 8.59
C CYS A 469 -3.37 -21.50 8.33
N ASN A 470 -4.57 -21.80 7.83
CA ASN A 470 -5.58 -20.82 7.44
C ASN A 470 -6.39 -20.29 8.64
N VAL A 471 -6.50 -21.08 9.71
CA VAL A 471 -7.30 -20.73 10.91
C VAL A 471 -6.40 -20.48 12.12
N THR A 472 -5.28 -21.21 12.23
CA THR A 472 -4.30 -21.09 13.31
C THR A 472 -2.92 -20.83 12.72
N GLU A 473 -2.15 -19.98 13.38
CA GLU A 473 -0.73 -19.83 13.08
C GLU A 473 0.00 -21.16 13.25
N CYS A 474 0.88 -21.47 12.31
CA CYS A 474 1.68 -22.68 12.34
C CYS A 474 3.13 -22.33 12.61
N LEU A 475 3.73 -23.00 13.58
CA LEU A 475 5.17 -23.01 13.79
C LEU A 475 5.70 -24.41 13.52
N PHE A 476 6.77 -24.52 12.75
CA PHE A 476 7.47 -25.76 12.42
C PHE A 476 8.93 -25.67 12.84
N ASP A 477 9.53 -26.78 13.30
CA ASP A 477 10.97 -26.93 13.46
C ASP A 477 11.49 -27.64 12.21
N ILE A 478 11.95 -26.88 11.22
CA ILE A 478 12.28 -27.37 9.88
C ILE A 478 13.64 -28.09 9.81
N GLU A 479 14.42 -28.13 10.90
CA GLU A 479 15.59 -29.02 11.00
C GLU A 479 15.17 -30.42 11.43
N ASN A 480 14.26 -30.53 12.41
CA ASN A 480 13.79 -31.83 12.93
C ASN A 480 12.53 -32.38 12.23
N ASP A 481 11.75 -31.50 11.63
CA ASP A 481 10.53 -31.74 10.86
C ASP A 481 10.57 -30.93 9.54
N PRO A 482 11.52 -31.23 8.63
CA PRO A 482 11.67 -30.53 7.34
C PRO A 482 10.46 -30.70 6.41
N CYS A 483 9.50 -31.51 6.80
CA CYS A 483 8.31 -31.82 6.01
C CYS A 483 7.07 -31.15 6.58
N GLU A 484 7.19 -30.34 7.65
CA GLU A 484 6.09 -29.53 8.19
C GLU A 484 4.85 -30.36 8.55
N THR A 485 5.11 -31.50 9.21
CA THR A 485 4.10 -32.48 9.61
C THR A 485 3.43 -32.13 10.93
N LYS A 486 4.08 -31.35 11.81
CA LYS A 486 3.60 -31.06 13.16
C LYS A 486 3.64 -29.56 13.47
N ASN A 487 2.49 -28.98 13.80
CA ASN A 487 2.42 -27.63 14.37
C ASN A 487 2.91 -27.68 15.82
N ILE A 488 3.97 -26.94 16.13
CA ILE A 488 4.59 -26.86 17.46
C ILE A 488 4.43 -25.48 18.09
N VAL A 489 3.51 -24.64 17.59
CA VAL A 489 3.32 -23.27 18.08
C VAL A 489 3.07 -23.20 19.59
N GLU A 490 2.26 -24.11 20.12
CA GLU A 490 1.98 -24.20 21.56
C GLU A 490 3.19 -24.64 22.39
N GLN A 491 4.14 -25.36 21.79
CA GLN A 491 5.35 -25.85 22.45
C GLN A 491 6.43 -24.78 22.53
N TYR A 492 6.45 -23.84 21.57
CA TYR A 492 7.46 -22.77 21.48
C TYR A 492 6.82 -21.37 21.31
N PRO A 493 5.96 -20.92 22.25
CA PRO A 493 5.21 -19.67 22.10
C PRO A 493 6.09 -18.42 22.09
N ARG A 494 7.32 -18.51 22.65
CA ARG A 494 8.30 -17.40 22.59
C ARG A 494 8.85 -17.21 21.18
N VAL A 495 9.19 -18.32 20.51
CA VAL A 495 9.71 -18.29 19.14
C VAL A 495 8.62 -17.85 18.17
N ALA A 496 7.40 -18.36 18.36
CA ALA A 496 6.24 -17.92 17.57
C ALA A 496 6.04 -16.40 17.65
N ARG A 497 6.06 -15.84 18.87
CA ARG A 497 5.94 -14.39 19.08
C ARG A 497 7.08 -13.58 18.46
N GLU A 498 8.31 -14.09 18.49
CA GLU A 498 9.45 -13.39 17.88
C GLU A 498 9.35 -13.35 16.35
N LEU A 499 8.92 -14.46 15.73
CA LEU A 499 8.66 -14.52 14.29
C LEU A 499 7.44 -13.70 13.89
N ASP A 500 6.41 -13.67 14.74
CA ASP A 500 5.23 -12.83 14.57
C ASP A 500 5.60 -11.34 14.56
N GLN A 501 6.35 -10.88 15.56
CA GLN A 501 6.86 -9.50 15.60
C GLN A 501 7.70 -9.15 14.38
N PHE A 502 8.51 -10.11 13.89
CA PHE A 502 9.29 -9.94 12.68
C PHE A 502 8.39 -9.79 11.44
N LEU A 503 7.34 -10.60 11.31
CA LEU A 503 6.34 -10.46 10.25
C LEU A 503 5.59 -9.13 10.35
N GLU A 504 5.13 -8.73 11.54
CA GLU A 504 4.43 -7.46 11.75
C GLU A 504 5.31 -6.26 11.40
N GLN A 505 6.59 -6.29 11.77
CA GLN A 505 7.55 -5.22 11.46
C GLN A 505 7.66 -5.01 9.94
N TYR A 506 7.80 -6.10 9.17
CA TYR A 506 7.85 -6.02 7.72
C TYR A 506 6.49 -5.73 7.09
N GLY A 507 5.40 -6.24 7.69
CA GLY A 507 4.02 -6.01 7.28
C GLY A 507 3.63 -4.52 7.26
N ARG A 508 4.14 -3.73 8.21
CA ARG A 508 3.92 -2.26 8.27
C ARG A 508 4.52 -1.50 7.08
N ASN A 509 5.52 -2.08 6.42
CA ASN A 509 6.25 -1.47 5.30
C ASN A 509 5.92 -2.12 3.94
N VAL A 510 4.88 -2.95 3.88
CA VAL A 510 4.44 -3.57 2.61
C VAL A 510 3.92 -2.49 1.67
N THR A 511 4.54 -2.41 0.49
CA THR A 511 3.99 -1.66 -0.64
C THR A 511 2.85 -2.47 -1.24
N ILE A 512 1.65 -1.91 -1.25
CA ILE A 512 0.44 -2.58 -1.72
C ILE A 512 0.61 -2.98 -3.20
N GLN A 513 0.20 -4.21 -3.53
CA GLN A 513 0.19 -4.70 -4.89
C GLN A 513 -0.81 -3.92 -5.74
N VAL A 514 -0.30 -3.28 -6.79
CA VAL A 514 -1.13 -2.77 -7.86
C VAL A 514 -1.36 -3.90 -8.84
N LYS A 515 -2.61 -4.32 -9.03
CA LYS A 515 -3.00 -5.30 -10.07
C LYS A 515 -3.85 -4.58 -11.12
N PRO A 516 -3.24 -3.92 -12.12
CA PRO A 516 -3.99 -3.27 -13.17
C PRO A 516 -4.81 -4.32 -13.94
N PRO A 517 -5.97 -3.95 -14.49
CA PRO A 517 -6.62 -4.80 -15.47
C PRO A 517 -5.70 -4.97 -16.68
N VAL A 518 -5.86 -6.11 -17.36
CA VAL A 518 -5.21 -6.37 -18.64
C VAL A 518 -5.65 -5.30 -19.65
N ASP A 519 -4.68 -4.69 -20.30
CA ASP A 519 -4.88 -3.68 -21.32
C ASP A 519 -5.04 -4.34 -22.70
N TRP A 520 -6.19 -4.14 -23.34
CA TRP A 520 -6.47 -4.66 -24.68
C TRP A 520 -5.65 -3.97 -25.78
N LEU A 521 -4.94 -2.87 -25.46
CA LEU A 521 -3.91 -2.32 -26.33
C LEU A 521 -2.70 -3.25 -26.49
N ALA A 522 -2.46 -4.13 -25.50
CA ALA A 522 -1.42 -5.15 -25.56
C ALA A 522 -1.75 -6.33 -26.49
N ASP A 523 -2.96 -6.35 -27.07
CA ASP A 523 -3.41 -7.46 -27.89
C ASP A 523 -2.47 -7.70 -29.08
N PRO A 524 -1.82 -8.88 -29.16
CA PRO A 524 -0.85 -9.18 -30.21
C PRO A 524 -1.41 -9.01 -31.62
N ARG A 525 -2.73 -9.13 -31.81
CA ARG A 525 -3.38 -8.92 -33.12
C ARG A 525 -3.13 -7.52 -33.69
N ARG A 526 -2.70 -6.56 -32.86
CA ARG A 526 -2.37 -5.18 -33.25
C ARG A 526 -0.92 -5.00 -33.68
N THR A 527 -0.07 -5.94 -33.29
CA THR A 527 1.39 -5.93 -33.47
C THR A 527 1.79 -7.20 -34.22
N ASN A 528 1.16 -7.43 -35.39
CA ASN A 528 1.44 -8.58 -36.25
C ASN A 528 1.41 -9.94 -35.51
N ASN A 529 0.39 -10.16 -34.67
CA ASN A 529 0.24 -11.34 -33.81
C ASN A 529 1.45 -11.59 -32.89
N THR A 530 2.10 -10.52 -32.39
CA THR A 530 3.30 -10.61 -31.54
C THR A 530 3.16 -9.78 -30.27
N TRP A 531 3.54 -10.32 -29.12
CA TRP A 531 3.57 -9.59 -27.86
C TRP A 531 4.71 -8.58 -27.88
N GLU A 532 4.39 -7.30 -28.00
CA GLU A 532 5.39 -6.22 -28.01
C GLU A 532 5.02 -5.15 -26.98
N PRO A 533 5.99 -4.34 -26.51
CA PRO A 533 5.67 -3.14 -25.74
C PRO A 533 4.66 -2.26 -26.50
N TRP A 534 3.51 -2.00 -25.90
CA TRP A 534 2.42 -1.26 -26.54
C TRP A 534 2.31 0.20 -26.06
N ILE A 535 3.15 0.60 -25.11
CA ILE A 535 3.21 1.96 -24.55
C ILE A 535 4.54 2.63 -24.96
N PRO A 536 4.54 3.77 -25.70
CA PRO A 536 5.73 4.37 -26.31
C PRO A 536 6.83 4.86 -25.35
N SER A 537 8.08 4.80 -25.83
CA SER A 537 9.29 5.32 -25.16
C SER A 537 9.47 6.83 -25.39
N GLY A 538 8.71 7.62 -24.66
CA GLY A 538 8.69 9.09 -24.75
C GLY A 538 7.56 9.68 -23.91
N ASP A 539 6.52 8.86 -23.70
CA ASP A 539 5.58 9.03 -22.60
C ASP A 539 6.18 8.51 -21.29
N SER A 540 7.41 8.94 -20.95
CA SER A 540 8.03 8.75 -19.63
C SER A 540 7.39 9.64 -18.55
N PHE A 541 6.09 9.90 -18.73
CA PHE A 541 5.08 10.26 -17.75
C PHE A 541 3.79 9.50 -18.12
N TYR A 542 3.85 8.17 -18.12
CA TYR A 542 2.74 7.35 -17.63
C TYR A 542 3.02 7.02 -16.15
N PRO A 543 2.91 7.97 -15.19
CA PRO A 543 2.32 7.55 -13.93
C PRO A 543 0.93 7.01 -14.29
N TYR A 544 0.38 6.20 -13.41
CA TYR A 544 -1.00 5.71 -13.44
C TYR A 544 -2.09 6.82 -13.46
N ASN A 545 -1.80 8.02 -13.98
CA ASN A 545 -2.70 9.15 -14.17
C ASN A 545 -3.31 9.21 -15.59
N ALA A 546 -2.81 8.44 -16.56
CA ALA A 546 -3.34 8.51 -17.92
C ALA A 546 -4.53 7.56 -18.18
N ALA A 547 -4.64 6.41 -17.51
CA ALA A 547 -5.89 5.63 -17.54
C ALA A 547 -7.02 6.33 -16.76
N ALA A 548 -6.68 7.15 -15.76
CA ALA A 548 -7.62 8.11 -15.16
C ALA A 548 -7.98 9.25 -16.13
N LYS A 549 -7.11 9.60 -17.09
CA LYS A 549 -7.40 10.59 -18.16
C LYS A 549 -8.07 10.01 -19.41
N LEU A 550 -7.87 8.74 -19.76
CA LEU A 550 -8.42 8.12 -20.98
C LEU A 550 -9.61 7.19 -20.72
N ALA A 551 -9.89 6.84 -19.47
CA ALA A 551 -11.26 6.48 -19.05
C ALA A 551 -12.18 7.73 -18.99
N GLY A 552 -11.61 8.93 -19.17
CA GLY A 552 -12.30 10.21 -19.25
C GLY A 552 -12.29 10.79 -20.65
N LEU A 553 -12.75 10.04 -21.67
CA LEU A 553 -13.50 10.74 -22.71
C LEU A 553 -14.84 11.16 -22.09
N ALA A 554 -14.76 12.32 -21.44
CA ALA A 554 -15.74 13.08 -20.69
C ALA A 554 -15.55 13.06 -19.15
N TYR A 555 -15.27 14.28 -18.65
CA TYR A 555 -15.39 14.78 -17.27
C TYR A 555 -14.13 14.74 -16.38
N TYR A 556 -13.57 15.93 -16.12
CA TYR A 556 -12.56 16.20 -15.09
C TYR A 556 -13.23 16.21 -13.71
N LEU A 557 -12.64 15.53 -12.71
CA LEU A 557 -13.24 15.44 -11.38
C LEU A 557 -13.06 16.75 -10.61
N HIS A 558 -14.15 17.40 -10.25
CA HIS A 558 -14.14 18.61 -9.43
C HIS A 558 -14.37 18.27 -7.95
N ILE A 559 -13.79 19.06 -7.05
CA ILE A 559 -13.91 18.89 -5.60
C ILE A 559 -14.38 20.21 -5.01
N GLY A 560 -15.56 20.19 -4.40
CA GLY A 560 -16.11 21.28 -3.59
C GLY A 560 -16.10 20.89 -2.11
N VAL A 561 -15.60 21.77 -1.25
CA VAL A 561 -15.62 21.58 0.20
C VAL A 561 -16.29 22.79 0.85
N VAL A 562 -17.34 22.54 1.63
CA VAL A 562 -18.02 23.52 2.46
C VAL A 562 -17.64 23.26 3.91
N LEU A 563 -16.85 24.17 4.48
CA LEU A 563 -16.33 24.12 5.85
C LEU A 563 -17.00 25.20 6.70
N VAL A 564 -17.64 24.80 7.81
CA VAL A 564 -18.50 25.66 8.64
C VAL A 564 -18.28 25.41 10.14
N ALA A 565 -18.83 26.24 11.02
CA ALA A 565 -18.78 26.06 12.48
C ALA A 565 -20.16 25.71 13.09
N VAL A 566 -20.79 24.63 12.61
CA VAL A 566 -22.14 24.19 13.03
C VAL A 566 -22.06 23.11 14.12
N GLY A 567 -23.03 23.10 15.04
CA GLY A 567 -23.17 22.02 16.02
C GLY A 567 -23.87 20.79 15.46
N TRP A 568 -23.75 19.67 16.18
CA TRP A 568 -24.37 18.40 15.79
C TRP A 568 -25.89 18.50 15.57
N ASN A 569 -26.58 19.30 16.39
CA ASN A 569 -28.04 19.45 16.38
C ASN A 569 -28.54 20.61 15.50
N ASP A 570 -27.64 21.26 14.76
CA ASP A 570 -27.96 22.46 13.98
C ASP A 570 -28.24 22.17 12.50
N VAL A 571 -28.14 20.89 12.10
CA VAL A 571 -28.51 20.37 10.78
C VAL A 571 -29.68 19.41 10.93
N SER A 572 -30.75 19.60 10.15
CA SER A 572 -31.99 18.85 10.35
C SER A 572 -31.88 17.37 9.99
N PHE A 573 -30.85 16.97 9.22
CA PHE A 573 -30.59 15.56 8.94
C PHE A 573 -30.19 14.72 10.16
N HIS A 574 -29.79 15.34 11.28
CA HIS A 574 -29.51 14.68 12.56
C HIS A 574 -30.70 14.56 13.51
N GLY A 575 -31.90 14.94 13.07
CA GLY A 575 -33.14 14.62 13.80
C GLY A 575 -33.82 15.78 14.51
N ALA A 576 -33.22 16.98 14.57
CA ALA A 576 -33.87 18.19 15.07
C ALA A 576 -34.89 18.76 14.06
N ASP A 577 -36.04 19.18 14.57
CA ASP A 577 -37.10 19.86 13.79
C ASP A 577 -36.93 21.40 13.83
N GLU A 578 -36.07 21.92 14.71
CA GLU A 578 -35.95 23.36 15.01
C GLU A 578 -35.41 24.22 13.84
N ILE A 579 -34.29 23.83 13.22
CA ILE A 579 -33.63 24.60 12.16
C ILE A 579 -33.71 23.81 10.85
N PRO A 580 -34.50 24.26 9.85
CA PRO A 580 -34.60 23.57 8.57
C PRO A 580 -33.37 23.82 7.70
N THR A 581 -32.69 22.75 7.25
CA THR A 581 -31.55 22.81 6.32
C THR A 581 -31.78 21.98 5.05
N PRO A 582 -32.81 22.29 4.24
CA PRO A 582 -33.25 21.43 3.14
C PRO A 582 -32.22 21.20 2.02
N ASN A 583 -31.27 22.11 1.79
CA ASN A 583 -30.22 21.93 0.78
C ASN A 583 -29.06 21.08 1.30
N ILE A 584 -28.63 21.31 2.55
CA ILE A 584 -27.62 20.48 3.22
C ILE A 584 -28.17 19.06 3.40
N ASP A 585 -29.43 18.93 3.81
CA ASP A 585 -30.14 17.66 3.94
C ASP A 585 -30.22 16.93 2.60
N ALA A 586 -30.43 17.64 1.49
CA ALA A 586 -30.42 17.04 0.16
C ALA A 586 -29.05 16.43 -0.18
N LEU A 587 -27.93 17.09 0.15
CA LEU A 587 -26.60 16.50 0.01
C LEU A 587 -26.43 15.26 0.90
N ALA A 588 -26.87 15.36 2.16
CA ALA A 588 -26.76 14.28 3.14
C ALA A 588 -27.50 13.01 2.70
N TYR A 589 -28.77 13.13 2.30
CA TYR A 589 -29.61 11.98 1.94
C TYR A 589 -29.34 11.43 0.55
N ASN A 590 -28.85 12.24 -0.39
CA ASN A 590 -28.40 11.73 -1.69
C ASN A 590 -26.96 11.21 -1.65
N GLY A 591 -26.23 11.45 -0.56
CA GLY A 591 -24.83 11.08 -0.38
C GLY A 591 -24.62 10.05 0.73
N VAL A 592 -23.61 10.29 1.56
CA VAL A 592 -23.27 9.49 2.74
C VAL A 592 -23.20 10.41 3.95
N ILE A 593 -24.00 10.12 4.97
CA ILE A 593 -23.94 10.81 6.27
C ILE A 593 -22.82 10.15 7.09
N LEU A 594 -21.84 10.93 7.55
CA LEU A 594 -20.70 10.44 8.32
C LEU A 594 -20.99 10.56 9.82
N ASN A 595 -21.73 9.58 10.36
CA ASN A 595 -22.27 9.67 11.71
C ASN A 595 -21.20 9.50 12.81
N ARG A 596 -19.96 9.09 12.47
CA ARG A 596 -18.80 9.01 13.37
C ARG A 596 -17.59 9.75 12.78
N HIS A 597 -17.85 10.98 12.31
CA HIS A 597 -16.83 11.93 11.89
C HIS A 597 -16.32 12.75 13.07
N TYR A 598 -15.00 12.85 13.20
CA TYR A 598 -14.31 13.53 14.29
C TYR A 598 -13.40 14.65 13.77
N VAL A 599 -13.45 15.77 14.47
CA VAL A 599 -12.68 16.99 14.26
C VAL A 599 -11.95 17.37 15.56
N LEU A 600 -11.18 18.45 15.53
CA LEU A 600 -10.55 18.99 16.73
C LEU A 600 -11.53 19.96 17.42
N PRO A 601 -11.35 20.26 18.72
CA PRO A 601 -12.34 21.04 19.48
C PRO A 601 -12.43 22.52 19.10
N VAL A 602 -11.54 23.01 18.23
CA VAL A 602 -11.44 24.41 17.81
C VAL A 602 -10.89 24.55 16.40
N CYS A 603 -11.21 25.69 15.76
CA CYS A 603 -10.98 25.97 14.35
C CYS A 603 -9.53 25.82 13.83
N THR A 604 -8.52 26.51 14.39
CA THR A 604 -7.14 26.44 13.85
C THR A 604 -6.55 25.01 13.86
N PRO A 605 -6.62 24.25 14.97
CA PRO A 605 -6.23 22.84 14.98
C PRO A 605 -6.97 22.01 13.92
N SER A 606 -8.29 22.17 13.77
CA SER A 606 -9.05 21.43 12.75
C SER A 606 -8.63 21.76 11.32
N ARG A 607 -8.47 23.05 11.01
CA ARG A 607 -8.04 23.51 9.68
C ARG A 607 -6.63 23.05 9.37
N THR A 608 -5.74 23.07 10.36
CA THR A 608 -4.39 22.51 10.23
C THR A 608 -4.45 21.02 9.92
N ALA A 609 -5.26 20.27 10.66
CA ALA A 609 -5.40 18.83 10.46
C ALA A 609 -6.01 18.47 9.09
N PHE A 610 -6.99 19.24 8.64
CA PHE A 610 -7.58 19.12 7.31
C PHE A 610 -6.56 19.37 6.20
N LEU A 611 -5.82 20.49 6.29
CA LEU A 611 -4.89 20.92 5.25
C LEU A 611 -3.62 20.06 5.21
N THR A 612 -3.18 19.50 6.33
CA THR A 612 -1.92 18.74 6.42
C THR A 612 -2.11 17.22 6.45
N GLY A 613 -3.32 16.72 6.73
CA GLY A 613 -3.56 15.29 6.97
C GLY A 613 -2.86 14.75 8.23
N GLN A 614 -2.42 15.63 9.13
CA GLN A 614 -1.65 15.30 10.34
C GLN A 614 -2.28 15.90 11.59
N TYR A 615 -2.06 15.27 12.75
CA TYR A 615 -2.51 15.83 14.01
C TYR A 615 -1.77 17.15 14.30
N PRO A 616 -2.45 18.17 14.85
CA PRO A 616 -1.83 19.47 15.12
C PRO A 616 -0.63 19.43 16.07
N ILE A 617 -0.57 18.40 16.93
CA ILE A 617 0.60 18.13 17.80
C ILE A 617 1.90 17.93 17.02
N ARG A 618 1.85 17.54 15.74
CA ARG A 618 3.03 17.41 14.88
C ARG A 618 3.48 18.73 14.27
N THR A 619 2.64 19.77 14.31
CA THR A 619 2.90 21.06 13.65
C THR A 619 3.06 22.21 14.66
N GLY A 620 2.88 21.95 15.96
CA GLY A 620 2.86 23.00 16.99
C GLY A 620 1.58 23.85 16.94
N MET A 621 0.56 23.36 16.25
CA MET A 621 -0.71 24.07 16.00
C MET A 621 -1.85 23.58 16.90
N GLN A 622 -1.55 22.78 17.93
CA GLN A 622 -2.50 22.40 18.98
C GLN A 622 -2.84 23.56 19.93
N GLY A 623 -3.95 23.41 20.67
CA GLY A 623 -4.40 24.35 21.69
C GLY A 623 -5.33 25.44 21.17
N TYR A 624 -5.24 26.65 21.75
CA TYR A 624 -6.10 27.78 21.40
C TYR A 624 -5.94 28.24 19.94
N PRO A 625 -7.02 28.81 19.35
CA PRO A 625 -6.96 29.41 18.02
C PRO A 625 -5.89 30.50 17.91
N LEU A 626 -5.39 30.74 16.69
CA LEU A 626 -4.42 31.80 16.43
C LEU A 626 -5.05 33.17 16.62
N GLN A 627 -4.29 34.09 17.22
CA GLN A 627 -4.65 35.51 17.24
C GLN A 627 -4.16 36.20 15.96
N GLY A 628 -4.77 37.33 15.61
CA GLY A 628 -4.52 38.11 14.40
C GLY A 628 -3.06 38.51 14.26
N ALA A 629 -2.45 39.08 15.29
CA ALA A 629 -1.03 39.45 15.28
C ALA A 629 -0.10 38.39 15.93
N GLU A 630 -0.51 37.11 15.98
CA GLU A 630 0.35 36.03 16.46
C GLU A 630 1.29 35.56 15.32
N PRO A 631 2.64 35.66 15.46
CA PRO A 631 3.56 35.24 14.40
C PRO A 631 3.81 33.72 14.44
N ARG A 632 2.71 32.96 14.33
CA ARG A 632 2.68 31.49 14.24
C ARG A 632 1.78 31.05 13.09
N GLY A 633 2.14 29.95 12.45
CA GLY A 633 1.38 29.35 11.37
C GLY A 633 1.83 27.91 11.10
N ILE A 634 1.16 27.21 10.18
CA ILE A 634 1.60 25.87 9.77
C ILE A 634 3.01 25.99 9.21
N PRO A 635 4.02 25.27 9.75
CA PRO A 635 5.39 25.39 9.28
C PRO A 635 5.52 25.16 7.77
N LEU A 636 6.43 25.89 7.11
CA LEU A 636 6.53 25.94 5.65
C LEU A 636 7.03 24.62 5.03
N ASN A 637 7.64 23.75 5.82
CA ASN A 637 8.07 22.41 5.38
C ASN A 637 6.90 21.40 5.23
N TYR A 638 5.68 21.74 5.64
CA TYR A 638 4.48 20.92 5.44
C TYR A 638 3.79 21.27 4.13
N THR A 639 3.69 20.29 3.23
CA THR A 639 2.86 20.38 2.01
C THR A 639 1.39 20.25 2.37
N LEU A 640 0.57 21.18 1.89
CA LEU A 640 -0.87 21.20 2.13
C LEU A 640 -1.68 20.50 1.02
N LEU A 641 -2.91 20.09 1.35
CA LEU A 641 -3.89 19.53 0.41
C LEU A 641 -3.99 20.27 -0.94
N PRO A 642 -4.19 21.61 -1.00
CA PRO A 642 -4.25 22.33 -2.28
C PRO A 642 -2.94 22.24 -3.08
N GLU A 643 -1.78 22.17 -2.44
CA GLU A 643 -0.50 21.96 -3.14
C GLU A 643 -0.44 20.57 -3.78
N TYR A 644 -0.91 19.54 -3.07
CA TYR A 644 -1.02 18.19 -3.63
C TYR A 644 -1.99 18.14 -4.82
N LEU A 645 -3.17 18.75 -4.70
CA LEU A 645 -4.16 18.79 -5.79
C LEU A 645 -3.64 19.59 -7.00
N ARG A 646 -2.91 20.68 -6.77
CA ARG A 646 -2.28 21.46 -7.83
C ARG A 646 -1.27 20.63 -8.63
N ARG A 647 -0.53 19.72 -7.98
CA ARG A 647 0.37 18.76 -8.67
C ARG A 647 -0.38 17.78 -9.57
N LEU A 648 -1.66 17.50 -9.29
CA LEU A 648 -2.56 16.73 -10.15
C LEU A 648 -3.24 17.57 -11.24
N GLY A 649 -2.93 18.87 -11.34
CA GLY A 649 -3.45 19.77 -12.35
C GLY A 649 -4.75 20.50 -11.98
N TYR A 650 -5.15 20.49 -10.71
CA TYR A 650 -6.31 21.24 -10.23
C TYR A 650 -6.05 22.75 -10.24
N THR A 651 -7.06 23.53 -10.60
CA THR A 651 -7.14 24.95 -10.24
C THR A 651 -7.74 25.06 -8.85
N THR A 652 -7.05 25.76 -7.94
CA THR A 652 -7.36 25.73 -6.51
C THR A 652 -7.84 27.10 -6.02
N HIS A 653 -8.99 27.14 -5.36
CA HIS A 653 -9.63 28.38 -4.91
C HIS A 653 -10.05 28.26 -3.45
N LEU A 654 -9.69 29.27 -2.64
CA LEU A 654 -10.20 29.42 -1.27
C LEU A 654 -11.09 30.66 -1.18
N VAL A 655 -12.31 30.48 -0.71
CA VAL A 655 -13.24 31.58 -0.44
C VAL A 655 -13.66 31.53 1.04
N GLY A 656 -13.38 32.60 1.79
CA GLY A 656 -13.68 32.73 3.21
C GLY A 656 -12.46 32.59 4.13
N LYS A 657 -12.63 31.92 5.27
CA LYS A 657 -11.68 31.90 6.38
C LYS A 657 -10.42 31.07 6.11
N TRP A 658 -9.24 31.66 6.33
CA TRP A 658 -7.94 30.96 6.33
C TRP A 658 -7.56 30.37 7.70
N HIS A 659 -7.18 31.22 8.66
CA HIS A 659 -6.96 30.91 10.08
C HIS A 659 -5.93 29.83 10.44
N VAL A 660 -4.83 29.77 9.67
CA VAL A 660 -3.69 28.88 9.94
C VAL A 660 -2.32 29.60 9.84
N GLY A 661 -2.33 30.92 10.01
CA GLY A 661 -1.16 31.82 10.08
C GLY A 661 -0.94 32.62 8.79
N TYR A 662 -0.49 33.88 8.94
CA TYR A 662 -0.30 34.80 7.80
C TYR A 662 0.75 35.91 8.07
N HIS A 663 1.59 35.75 9.11
CA HIS A 663 2.54 36.78 9.55
C HIS A 663 3.58 37.17 8.47
N THR A 664 3.87 36.27 7.52
CA THR A 664 4.53 36.59 6.25
C THR A 664 3.65 36.16 5.07
N ARG A 665 3.95 36.66 3.85
CA ARG A 665 3.20 36.24 2.66
C ARG A 665 3.32 34.74 2.37
N ASN A 666 4.42 34.10 2.80
CA ASN A 666 4.64 32.66 2.61
C ASN A 666 3.69 31.79 3.44
N PHE A 667 3.11 32.32 4.51
CA PHE A 667 2.06 31.64 5.27
C PHE A 667 0.65 31.91 4.71
N GLY A 668 0.50 32.85 3.78
CA GLY A 668 -0.78 33.17 3.14
C GLY A 668 -1.28 32.06 2.19
N PRO A 669 -2.60 32.01 1.89
CA PRO A 669 -3.21 30.94 1.11
C PRO A 669 -2.59 30.72 -0.26
N THR A 670 -2.28 31.81 -1.00
CA THR A 670 -1.81 31.70 -2.39
C THR A 670 -0.38 31.19 -2.52
N ARG A 671 0.43 31.33 -1.46
CA ARG A 671 1.76 30.72 -1.35
C ARG A 671 1.74 29.34 -0.70
N ARG A 672 0.55 28.85 -0.33
CA ARG A 672 0.31 27.56 0.30
C ARG A 672 -0.66 26.68 -0.50
N GLY A 673 -0.66 26.87 -1.82
CA GLY A 673 -1.27 25.95 -2.79
C GLY A 673 -2.56 26.43 -3.46
N PHE A 674 -3.16 27.53 -3.01
CA PHE A 674 -4.33 28.13 -3.67
C PHE A 674 -3.90 29.04 -4.83
N ASP A 675 -4.55 28.94 -5.99
CA ASP A 675 -4.31 29.86 -7.11
C ASP A 675 -5.00 31.22 -6.86
N THR A 676 -6.18 31.21 -6.23
CA THR A 676 -6.90 32.44 -5.83
C THR A 676 -7.44 32.37 -4.40
N PHE A 677 -7.56 33.54 -3.78
CA PHE A 677 -8.17 33.72 -2.46
C PHE A 677 -9.10 34.93 -2.46
N LEU A 678 -10.31 34.77 -1.91
CA LEU A 678 -11.16 35.87 -1.44
C LEU A 678 -11.61 35.56 -0.03
N GLY A 679 -11.21 36.34 0.96
CA GLY A 679 -11.63 36.08 2.33
C GLY A 679 -10.74 36.75 3.36
N TYR A 680 -10.67 36.15 4.54
CA TYR A 680 -10.06 36.77 5.71
C TYR A 680 -9.05 35.83 6.38
N TYR A 681 -8.00 36.41 6.94
CA TYR A 681 -6.90 35.64 7.51
C TYR A 681 -7.19 35.14 8.92
N THR A 682 -7.92 35.93 9.71
CA THR A 682 -8.13 35.74 11.14
C THR A 682 -9.24 34.75 11.49
N GLY A 683 -9.58 34.63 12.77
CA GLY A 683 -10.52 33.65 13.29
C GLY A 683 -11.98 33.94 12.97
N TYR A 684 -12.37 35.20 12.94
CA TYR A 684 -13.72 35.67 12.65
C TYR A 684 -13.65 37.16 12.33
N ILE A 685 -14.70 37.67 11.70
CA ILE A 685 -14.90 39.07 11.38
C ILE A 685 -16.38 39.40 11.55
N GLN A 686 -16.74 40.67 11.50
CA GLN A 686 -18.14 41.11 11.35
C GLN A 686 -18.70 40.67 10.00
N TYR A 687 -19.96 40.26 9.98
CA TYR A 687 -20.62 39.76 8.76
C TYR A 687 -20.75 40.84 7.70
N TYR A 688 -20.99 42.10 8.07
CA TYR A 688 -21.11 43.20 7.11
C TYR A 688 -19.85 44.06 7.01
N ASN A 689 -19.29 44.49 8.14
CA ASN A 689 -18.15 45.40 8.13
C ASN A 689 -16.83 44.72 7.82
N HIS A 690 -16.77 43.39 7.90
CA HIS A 690 -15.55 42.61 7.64
C HIS A 690 -14.33 43.04 8.48
N THR A 691 -14.60 43.59 9.67
CA THR A 691 -13.59 43.99 10.66
C THR A 691 -13.47 42.99 11.79
N LEU A 692 -12.33 43.00 12.47
CA LEU A 692 -12.06 42.30 13.72
C LEU A 692 -11.46 43.29 14.74
N LEU A 693 -12.02 43.28 15.95
CA LEU A 693 -11.46 43.84 17.17
C LEU A 693 -10.79 42.74 17.98
N GLU A 694 -9.46 42.75 18.01
CA GLU A 694 -8.67 41.82 18.82
C GLU A 694 -7.44 42.53 19.37
N SER A 695 -7.02 42.17 20.61
CA SER A 695 -5.91 42.82 21.30
C SER A 695 -6.05 44.36 21.37
N GLU A 696 -7.28 44.84 21.56
CA GLU A 696 -7.64 46.27 21.58
C GLU A 696 -7.38 47.00 20.25
N GLN A 697 -7.19 46.26 19.15
CA GLN A 697 -6.99 46.81 17.82
C GLN A 697 -8.16 46.45 16.90
N LEU A 698 -8.80 47.47 16.32
CA LEU A 698 -9.81 47.31 15.29
C LEU A 698 -9.14 47.36 13.91
N GLY A 699 -9.37 46.34 13.10
CA GLY A 699 -8.82 46.29 11.74
C GLY A 699 -9.75 45.57 10.77
N TYR A 700 -9.67 45.97 9.51
CA TYR A 700 -10.32 45.33 8.38
C TYR A 700 -9.57 44.04 7.98
N ASP A 701 -10.26 42.97 7.63
CA ASP A 701 -9.67 41.70 7.22
C ASP A 701 -10.54 41.07 6.12
N LEU A 702 -10.54 41.68 4.92
CA LEU A 702 -11.09 41.07 3.72
C LEU A 702 -10.16 41.35 2.54
N HIS A 703 -9.65 40.27 1.97
CA HIS A 703 -8.56 40.29 1.00
C HIS A 703 -8.96 39.51 -0.25
N ARG A 704 -8.60 40.05 -1.41
CA ARG A 704 -8.61 39.35 -2.68
C ARG A 704 -7.17 39.19 -3.16
N ILE A 705 -6.77 37.95 -3.43
CA ILE A 705 -5.42 37.62 -3.86
C ILE A 705 -5.46 36.74 -5.10
N VAL A 706 -4.75 37.18 -6.15
CA VAL A 706 -4.52 36.42 -7.37
C VAL A 706 -3.04 36.48 -7.69
N GLY A 707 -2.35 35.33 -7.60
CA GLY A 707 -0.88 35.29 -7.61
C GLY A 707 -0.30 36.07 -6.42
N ASP A 708 0.57 37.04 -6.71
CA ASP A 708 1.17 37.93 -5.70
C ASP A 708 0.40 39.26 -5.51
N ASN A 709 -0.65 39.52 -6.29
CA ASN A 709 -1.43 40.74 -6.16
C ASN A 709 -2.44 40.61 -5.02
N ASN A 710 -2.24 41.35 -3.93
CA ASN A 710 -3.13 41.38 -2.76
C ASN A 710 -3.87 42.73 -2.71
N THR A 711 -5.20 42.68 -2.77
CA THR A 711 -6.08 43.85 -2.65
C THR A 711 -6.95 43.71 -1.42
N VAL A 712 -7.04 44.76 -0.62
CA VAL A 712 -7.98 44.86 0.51
C VAL A 712 -9.33 45.35 -0.04
N GLU A 713 -10.39 44.59 0.19
CA GLU A 713 -11.71 44.82 -0.40
C GLU A 713 -12.62 45.53 0.60
N TYR A 714 -12.64 46.86 0.65
CA TYR A 714 -13.52 47.62 1.56
C TYR A 714 -14.98 47.63 1.06
N ARG A 715 -15.87 46.90 1.73
CA ARG A 715 -17.27 46.76 1.35
C ARG A 715 -18.17 46.48 2.55
N TYR A 716 -19.48 46.66 2.34
CA TYR A 716 -20.53 46.43 3.32
C TYR A 716 -21.54 45.43 2.74
N ASP A 717 -21.06 44.22 2.47
CA ASP A 717 -21.87 43.12 1.93
C ASP A 717 -22.01 42.04 2.99
N TYR A 718 -23.12 41.29 3.00
CA TYR A 718 -23.23 40.19 3.95
C TYR A 718 -22.23 39.06 3.59
N MET A 719 -21.33 38.70 4.50
CA MET A 719 -20.20 37.80 4.22
C MET A 719 -20.62 36.47 3.59
N THR A 720 -21.76 35.90 3.99
CA THR A 720 -22.24 34.65 3.38
C THR A 720 -22.60 34.85 1.91
N ASP A 721 -23.23 35.97 1.55
CA ASP A 721 -23.57 36.29 0.15
C ASP A 721 -22.30 36.50 -0.66
N LEU A 722 -21.31 37.22 -0.12
CA LEU A 722 -20.01 37.44 -0.76
C LEU A 722 -19.32 36.11 -1.09
N VAL A 723 -19.28 35.16 -0.13
CA VAL A 723 -18.72 33.82 -0.35
C VAL A 723 -19.51 33.06 -1.42
N THR A 724 -20.85 33.13 -1.39
CA THR A 724 -21.71 32.47 -2.37
C THR A 724 -21.52 33.03 -3.78
N ASP A 725 -21.53 34.35 -3.92
CA ASP A 725 -21.45 35.04 -5.21
C ASP A 725 -20.07 34.82 -5.86
N GLU A 726 -19.00 34.82 -5.06
CA GLU A 726 -17.67 34.47 -5.55
C GLU A 726 -17.59 32.99 -5.98
N ALA A 727 -18.20 32.08 -5.22
CA ALA A 727 -18.26 30.66 -5.59
C ALA A 727 -19.01 30.46 -6.92
N GLU A 728 -20.16 31.11 -7.11
CA GLU A 728 -20.91 31.08 -8.38
C GLU A 728 -20.09 31.69 -9.53
N SER A 729 -19.36 32.77 -9.29
CA SER A 729 -18.45 33.40 -10.25
C SER A 729 -17.32 32.45 -10.67
N ILE A 730 -16.64 31.82 -9.71
CA ILE A 730 -15.58 30.84 -9.98
C ILE A 730 -16.14 29.65 -10.76
N ILE A 731 -17.27 29.08 -10.34
CA ILE A 731 -17.90 27.94 -11.03
C ILE A 731 -18.30 28.33 -12.46
N SER A 732 -18.98 29.46 -12.63
CA SER A 732 -19.48 29.90 -13.94
C SER A 732 -18.34 30.22 -14.92
N SER A 733 -17.23 30.77 -14.44
CA SER A 733 -16.04 31.09 -15.25
C SER A 733 -15.07 29.91 -15.41
N HIS A 734 -15.26 28.81 -14.66
CA HIS A 734 -14.32 27.68 -14.66
C HIS A 734 -14.11 27.08 -16.06
N ASN A 735 -12.85 26.79 -16.38
CA ASN A 735 -12.48 26.08 -17.59
C ASN A 735 -12.68 24.57 -17.37
N THR A 736 -13.71 24.01 -17.99
CA THR A 736 -14.09 22.60 -17.84
C THR A 736 -13.04 21.62 -18.39
N ASN A 737 -11.98 22.09 -19.05
CA ASN A 737 -10.82 21.28 -19.44
C ASN A 737 -9.78 21.09 -18.31
N LYS A 738 -10.05 21.63 -17.11
CA LYS A 738 -9.21 21.43 -15.92
C LYS A 738 -10.08 20.99 -14.74
N PRO A 739 -9.57 20.15 -13.83
CA PRO A 739 -10.26 19.89 -12.57
C PRO A 739 -10.19 21.13 -11.66
N MET A 740 -11.20 21.29 -10.79
CA MET A 740 -11.32 22.43 -9.88
C MET A 740 -11.34 21.93 -8.44
N TYR A 741 -10.62 22.61 -7.55
CA TYR A 741 -10.77 22.50 -6.11
C TYR A 741 -11.27 23.83 -5.56
N LEU A 742 -12.48 23.84 -5.00
CA LEU A 742 -13.11 25.02 -4.42
C LEU A 742 -13.40 24.76 -2.94
N GLN A 743 -12.70 25.46 -2.06
CA GLN A 743 -12.93 25.43 -0.61
C GLN A 743 -13.71 26.67 -0.18
N LEU A 744 -14.94 26.47 0.29
CA LEU A 744 -15.82 27.48 0.85
C LEU A 744 -15.76 27.39 2.38
N ALA A 745 -14.94 28.23 2.99
CA ALA A 745 -14.76 28.32 4.42
C ALA A 745 -15.62 29.46 5.00
N HIS A 746 -16.93 29.24 5.11
CA HIS A 746 -17.88 30.26 5.54
C HIS A 746 -17.57 30.79 6.96
N LEU A 747 -17.85 32.09 7.16
CA LEU A 747 -17.99 32.68 8.50
C LEU A 747 -19.21 32.09 9.21
N ALA A 748 -20.32 31.89 8.49
CA ALA A 748 -21.53 31.29 9.01
C ALA A 748 -21.30 29.86 9.57
N PRO A 749 -21.78 29.53 10.79
CA PRO A 749 -22.49 30.37 11.76
C PRO A 749 -21.63 30.74 12.99
N HIS A 750 -20.37 31.09 12.79
CA HIS A 750 -19.51 31.63 13.86
C HIS A 750 -20.06 32.99 14.32
N SER A 751 -19.87 33.32 15.59
CA SER A 751 -20.18 34.66 16.11
C SER A 751 -19.18 35.70 15.61
N SER A 752 -19.64 36.95 15.49
CA SER A 752 -18.78 38.12 15.31
C SER A 752 -18.58 38.86 16.64
N ASP A 753 -17.78 39.93 16.60
CA ASP A 753 -17.62 40.90 17.70
C ASP A 753 -18.49 42.16 17.51
N ALA A 754 -19.43 42.13 16.57
CA ALA A 754 -20.42 43.19 16.44
C ALA A 754 -21.28 43.28 17.71
N GLU A 755 -21.94 44.43 17.90
CA GLU A 755 -22.92 44.60 19.00
C GLU A 755 -23.98 43.49 18.97
N ASP A 756 -24.44 43.13 17.76
CA ASP A 756 -25.21 41.93 17.52
C ASP A 756 -24.30 40.79 17.03
N ILE A 757 -23.80 39.96 17.96
CA ILE A 757 -22.84 38.88 17.65
C ILE A 757 -23.33 37.86 16.62
N MET A 758 -24.63 37.80 16.35
CA MET A 758 -25.24 37.01 15.29
C MET A 758 -26.02 37.93 14.35
N GLU A 759 -25.31 38.59 13.43
CA GLU A 759 -25.87 39.56 12.49
C GLU A 759 -26.85 38.89 11.52
N VAL A 760 -28.13 39.25 11.63
CA VAL A 760 -29.19 38.69 10.77
C VAL A 760 -29.23 39.41 9.42
N ARG A 761 -29.19 38.63 8.34
CA ARG A 761 -29.27 39.13 6.95
C ARG A 761 -30.61 39.79 6.61
N ASP A 762 -31.71 39.10 6.91
CA ASP A 762 -33.07 39.56 6.60
C ASP A 762 -34.02 39.23 7.76
N TRP A 763 -34.35 40.26 8.55
CA TRP A 763 -35.27 40.12 9.69
C TRP A 763 -36.71 39.83 9.29
N LYS A 764 -37.15 40.31 8.12
CA LYS A 764 -38.52 40.10 7.63
C LYS A 764 -38.70 38.62 7.29
N GLU A 765 -37.75 38.05 6.55
CA GLU A 765 -37.76 36.62 6.24
C GLU A 765 -37.56 35.77 7.49
N THR A 766 -36.63 36.15 8.37
CA THR A 766 -36.35 35.42 9.62
C THR A 766 -37.59 35.31 10.49
N ASN A 767 -38.32 36.40 10.70
CA ASN A 767 -39.53 36.36 11.51
C ASN A 767 -40.67 35.58 10.84
N ALA A 768 -40.78 35.64 9.52
CA ALA A 768 -41.79 34.89 8.77
C ALA A 768 -41.55 33.38 8.79
N THR A 769 -40.29 32.95 8.71
CA THR A 769 -39.90 31.53 8.54
C THR A 769 -39.48 30.85 9.83
N LEU A 770 -38.90 31.57 10.79
CA LEU A 770 -38.32 31.04 12.03
C LEU A 770 -38.94 31.66 13.30
N GLY A 771 -40.04 32.41 13.18
CA GLY A 771 -40.73 33.07 14.30
C GLY A 771 -41.27 32.13 15.39
N TYR A 772 -41.32 30.82 15.12
CA TYR A 772 -41.67 29.80 16.10
C TYR A 772 -40.54 29.58 17.12
N ILE A 773 -39.27 29.82 16.78
CA ILE A 773 -38.14 29.77 17.72
C ILE A 773 -38.24 30.98 18.65
N LYS A 774 -38.66 30.76 19.90
CA LYS A 774 -38.97 31.86 20.83
C LYS A 774 -37.74 32.56 21.39
N ASP A 775 -36.67 31.82 21.64
CA ASP A 775 -35.38 32.39 22.00
C ASP A 775 -34.84 33.21 20.81
N LEU A 776 -34.71 34.53 21.02
CA LEU A 776 -34.30 35.44 19.98
C LEU A 776 -32.88 35.16 19.49
N ASN A 777 -31.96 34.78 20.38
CA ASN A 777 -30.56 34.53 20.02
C ASN A 777 -30.43 33.23 19.22
N ARG A 778 -31.14 32.18 19.62
CA ARG A 778 -31.25 30.93 18.85
C ARG A 778 -31.90 31.18 17.49
N ARG A 779 -32.90 32.07 17.41
CA ARG A 779 -33.52 32.47 16.14
C ARG A 779 -32.54 33.20 15.23
N LYS A 780 -31.71 34.11 15.75
CA LYS A 780 -30.64 34.77 15.00
C LYS A 780 -29.66 33.74 14.44
N TYR A 781 -29.19 32.81 15.28
CA TYR A 781 -28.33 31.71 14.84
C TYR A 781 -28.98 30.86 13.73
N ALA A 782 -30.24 30.46 13.92
CA ALA A 782 -31.01 29.71 12.93
C ALA A 782 -31.15 30.47 11.60
N SER A 783 -31.27 31.80 11.64
CA SER A 783 -31.27 32.65 10.44
C SER A 783 -29.95 32.59 9.68
N VAL A 784 -28.82 32.64 10.41
CA VAL A 784 -27.48 32.51 9.81
C VAL A 784 -27.28 31.12 9.20
N VAL A 785 -27.70 30.05 9.89
CA VAL A 785 -27.66 28.69 9.35
C VAL A 785 -28.59 28.52 8.14
N SER A 786 -29.78 29.10 8.15
CA SER A 786 -30.71 29.09 7.01
C SER A 786 -30.12 29.82 5.80
N THR A 787 -29.38 30.91 6.03
CA THR A 787 -28.67 31.63 4.97
C THR A 787 -27.52 30.80 4.39
N LEU A 788 -26.78 30.08 5.24
CA LEU A 788 -25.77 29.10 4.82
C LEU A 788 -26.38 27.96 4.00
N ASP A 789 -27.55 27.42 4.40
CA ASP A 789 -28.25 26.40 3.62
C ASP A 789 -28.63 26.90 2.21
N LYS A 790 -29.08 28.14 2.09
CA LYS A 790 -29.33 28.77 0.78
C LYS A 790 -28.05 28.92 -0.05
N SER A 791 -26.92 29.30 0.57
CA SER A 791 -25.61 29.32 -0.09
C SER A 791 -25.28 27.96 -0.69
N VAL A 792 -25.44 26.88 0.08
CA VAL A 792 -25.23 25.50 -0.40
C VAL A 792 -26.13 25.19 -1.59
N GLY A 793 -27.42 25.51 -1.51
CA GLY A 793 -28.36 25.32 -2.62
C GLY A 793 -27.96 26.04 -3.90
N ARG A 794 -27.54 27.30 -3.78
CA ARG A 794 -27.05 28.15 -4.88
C ARG A 794 -25.79 27.58 -5.53
N VAL A 795 -24.80 27.18 -4.73
CA VAL A 795 -23.54 26.59 -5.21
C VAL A 795 -23.80 25.28 -5.96
N VAL A 796 -24.65 24.40 -5.43
CA VAL A 796 -25.00 23.13 -6.09
C VAL A 796 -25.74 23.38 -7.42
N ASP A 797 -26.66 24.35 -7.45
CA ASP A 797 -27.35 24.74 -8.68
C ASP A 797 -26.38 25.37 -9.71
N ALA A 798 -25.39 26.14 -9.27
CA ALA A 798 -24.34 26.68 -10.15
C ALA A 798 -23.49 25.56 -10.77
N LEU A 799 -23.09 24.55 -10.00
CA LEU A 799 -22.38 23.36 -10.51
C LEU A 799 -23.20 22.60 -11.56
N LYS A 800 -24.52 22.54 -11.36
CA LYS A 800 -25.46 21.94 -12.32
C LYS A 800 -25.62 22.80 -13.57
N LYS A 801 -25.80 24.12 -13.44
CA LYS A 801 -25.86 25.07 -14.58
C LYS A 801 -24.59 25.04 -15.43
N LYS A 802 -23.43 24.81 -14.81
CA LYS A 802 -22.13 24.66 -15.48
C LYS A 802 -21.89 23.24 -16.06
N ASP A 803 -22.82 22.31 -15.87
CA ASP A 803 -22.73 20.90 -16.30
C ASP A 803 -21.49 20.15 -15.77
N ILE A 804 -21.08 20.45 -14.53
CA ILE A 804 -19.94 19.78 -13.88
C ILE A 804 -20.35 18.98 -12.63
N LEU A 805 -21.59 19.13 -12.15
CA LEU A 805 -22.10 18.41 -10.97
C LEU A 805 -21.99 16.88 -11.09
N LYS A 806 -22.20 16.33 -12.30
CA LYS A 806 -22.10 14.88 -12.60
C LYS A 806 -20.75 14.26 -12.24
N ASN A 807 -19.72 15.08 -12.13
CA ASN A 807 -18.36 14.66 -11.79
C ASN A 807 -17.76 15.54 -10.69
N THR A 808 -18.58 15.90 -9.70
CA THR A 808 -18.15 16.67 -8.54
C THR A 808 -18.27 15.84 -7.26
N ILE A 809 -17.30 15.97 -6.37
CA ILE A 809 -17.40 15.56 -4.97
C ILE A 809 -17.70 16.81 -4.13
N ILE A 810 -18.77 16.77 -3.35
CA ILE A 810 -19.15 17.84 -2.42
C ILE A 810 -19.05 17.30 -1.00
N ILE A 811 -18.25 17.95 -0.17
CA ILE A 811 -18.17 17.67 1.26
C ILE A 811 -18.79 18.85 2.00
N PHE A 812 -19.74 18.58 2.90
CA PHE A 812 -20.19 19.53 3.90
C PHE A 812 -19.71 19.03 5.26
N MET A 813 -19.00 19.86 6.02
CA MET A 813 -18.58 19.48 7.36
C MET A 813 -18.36 20.65 8.32
N ALA A 814 -18.56 20.39 9.61
CA ALA A 814 -18.16 21.26 10.69
C ALA A 814 -16.63 21.22 10.92
N ASP A 815 -16.01 22.33 11.34
CA ASP A 815 -14.62 22.36 11.80
C ASP A 815 -14.48 22.13 13.31
N ASN A 816 -15.53 22.33 14.11
CA ASN A 816 -15.62 21.98 15.52
C ASN A 816 -17.09 21.91 15.96
N GLY A 817 -17.36 21.46 17.19
CA GLY A 817 -18.68 21.58 17.80
C GLY A 817 -19.17 23.01 17.96
N ALA A 818 -20.47 23.19 18.20
CA ALA A 818 -21.06 24.49 18.50
C ALA A 818 -20.61 25.01 19.88
N GLN A 819 -20.63 26.34 20.01
CA GLN A 819 -20.37 27.04 21.26
C GLN A 819 -21.65 27.71 21.75
N THR A 820 -22.50 26.95 22.45
CA THR A 820 -23.80 27.43 22.92
C THR A 820 -23.66 28.64 23.87
N GLU A 821 -22.65 28.62 24.74
CA GLU A 821 -22.39 29.62 25.76
C GLU A 821 -20.88 29.88 25.95
N GLY A 822 -20.53 30.89 26.76
CA GLY A 822 -19.13 31.24 27.04
C GLY A 822 -18.45 32.08 25.95
N VAL A 823 -17.13 31.96 25.85
CA VAL A 823 -16.31 32.74 24.91
C VAL A 823 -16.59 32.28 23.50
N TYR A 824 -16.82 33.23 22.58
CA TYR A 824 -17.28 32.99 21.20
C TYR A 824 -18.63 32.24 21.12
N LYS A 825 -19.54 32.46 22.08
CA LYS A 825 -20.89 31.90 22.01
C LYS A 825 -21.55 32.25 20.68
N ASN A 826 -22.20 31.27 20.05
CA ASN A 826 -22.99 31.46 18.84
C ASN A 826 -24.42 30.92 18.99
N TYR A 827 -24.80 30.40 20.17
CA TYR A 827 -26.12 29.80 20.40
C TYR A 827 -26.41 28.57 19.52
N GLY A 828 -25.37 27.94 18.98
CA GLY A 828 -25.45 26.63 18.32
C GLY A 828 -25.76 25.52 19.33
N SER A 829 -26.02 24.30 18.84
CA SER A 829 -26.37 23.17 19.69
C SER A 829 -25.70 21.87 19.26
N ASN A 830 -25.12 21.17 20.23
CA ASN A 830 -24.57 19.82 20.05
C ASN A 830 -25.48 18.72 20.59
N TYR A 831 -26.68 19.06 21.05
CA TYR A 831 -27.60 18.10 21.68
C TYR A 831 -27.84 16.86 20.76
N PRO A 832 -27.91 15.64 21.31
CA PRO A 832 -27.77 15.27 22.71
C PRO A 832 -26.32 15.02 23.14
N LEU A 833 -25.32 15.34 22.32
CA LEU A 833 -23.92 15.10 22.66
C LEU A 833 -23.45 16.02 23.79
N ARG A 834 -22.58 15.50 24.66
CA ARG A 834 -22.03 16.22 25.80
C ARG A 834 -20.92 17.19 25.37
N GLY A 835 -20.89 18.37 25.98
CA GLY A 835 -19.83 19.35 25.79
C GLY A 835 -19.98 20.25 24.57
N LEU A 836 -19.15 21.29 24.52
CA LEU A 836 -19.16 22.35 23.52
C LEU A 836 -17.80 22.48 22.82
N LYS A 837 -17.66 23.44 21.91
CA LYS A 837 -16.36 23.94 21.42
C LYS A 837 -15.40 24.11 22.60
N PHE A 838 -14.10 23.90 22.36
CA PHE A 838 -13.03 23.79 23.37
C PHE A 838 -13.01 22.51 24.22
N SER A 839 -14.11 21.77 24.35
CA SER A 839 -14.12 20.48 25.07
C SER A 839 -13.73 19.29 24.18
N LEU A 840 -13.16 18.25 24.78
CA LEU A 840 -12.82 16.96 24.14
C LEU A 840 -13.96 15.94 24.19
N PHE A 841 -15.13 16.32 24.71
CA PHE A 841 -16.35 15.52 24.70
C PHE A 841 -16.99 15.50 23.29
N GLU A 842 -17.85 14.52 23.02
CA GLU A 842 -18.42 14.26 21.69
C GLU A 842 -19.05 15.52 21.08
N GLY A 843 -19.69 16.37 21.86
CA GLY A 843 -20.27 17.62 21.38
C GLY A 843 -19.25 18.64 20.88
N GLY A 844 -18.01 18.61 21.37
CA GLY A 844 -16.92 19.47 20.89
C GLY A 844 -16.17 18.91 19.68
N VAL A 845 -16.10 17.58 19.54
CA VAL A 845 -15.19 16.91 18.58
C VAL A 845 -15.88 16.00 17.57
N ARG A 846 -17.15 15.63 17.74
CA ARG A 846 -17.90 14.84 16.76
C ARG A 846 -18.61 15.82 15.82
N GLY A 847 -18.01 16.06 14.65
CA GLY A 847 -18.47 17.06 13.70
C GLY A 847 -19.62 16.56 12.84
N ALA A 848 -20.60 17.41 12.57
CA ALA A 848 -21.61 17.12 11.55
C ALA A 848 -20.93 17.09 10.17
N ALA A 849 -21.08 15.98 9.43
CA ALA A 849 -20.46 15.83 8.12
C ALA A 849 -21.26 14.93 7.17
N CYS A 850 -21.30 15.31 5.89
CA CYS A 850 -21.78 14.46 4.82
C CYS A 850 -20.96 14.66 3.54
N ILE A 851 -20.98 13.64 2.69
CA ILE A 851 -20.34 13.68 1.37
C ILE A 851 -21.33 13.26 0.30
N TYR A 852 -21.43 14.05 -0.76
CA TYR A 852 -22.22 13.76 -1.94
C TYR A 852 -21.33 13.67 -3.18
N SER A 853 -21.58 12.68 -4.02
CA SER A 853 -21.08 12.64 -5.39
C SER A 853 -21.85 11.59 -6.19
N PRO A 854 -22.17 11.84 -7.47
CA PRO A 854 -22.67 10.80 -8.39
C PRO A 854 -21.71 9.61 -8.55
N LEU A 855 -20.43 9.79 -8.19
CA LEU A 855 -19.40 8.74 -8.26
C LEU A 855 -19.46 7.72 -7.10
N ILE A 856 -20.31 7.96 -6.10
CA ILE A 856 -20.49 7.05 -4.98
C ILE A 856 -21.48 5.95 -5.38
N GLY A 857 -20.96 4.75 -5.64
CA GLY A 857 -21.76 3.62 -6.14
C GLY A 857 -22.87 3.14 -5.18
N GLN A 858 -22.72 3.37 -3.87
CA GLN A 858 -23.74 3.04 -2.86
C GLN A 858 -24.18 4.29 -2.07
N SER A 859 -24.78 5.26 -2.75
CA SER A 859 -25.26 6.49 -2.11
C SER A 859 -26.49 6.27 -1.21
N SER A 860 -26.97 7.34 -0.56
CA SER A 860 -28.17 7.35 0.29
C SER A 860 -28.09 6.41 1.50
N ARG A 861 -27.06 6.60 2.33
CA ARG A 861 -26.80 5.78 3.53
C ARG A 861 -26.18 6.57 4.69
N VAL A 862 -26.28 6.01 5.90
CA VAL A 862 -25.56 6.46 7.08
C VAL A 862 -24.34 5.58 7.32
N SER A 863 -23.16 6.19 7.43
CA SER A 863 -21.91 5.51 7.78
C SER A 863 -21.59 5.71 9.26
N THR A 864 -21.28 4.62 9.97
CA THR A 864 -20.81 4.62 11.36
C THR A 864 -19.32 4.28 11.47
N GLN A 865 -18.60 4.27 10.33
CA GLN A 865 -17.16 4.08 10.30
C GLN A 865 -16.44 5.24 10.97
N LEU A 866 -15.32 4.94 11.61
CA LEU A 866 -14.53 5.97 12.28
C LEU A 866 -13.83 6.82 11.24
N PHE A 867 -14.14 8.12 11.21
CA PHE A 867 -13.56 9.07 10.27
C PHE A 867 -12.99 10.25 11.03
N HIS A 868 -11.76 10.67 10.72
CA HIS A 868 -11.15 11.85 11.33
C HIS A 868 -10.88 12.92 10.27
N ILE A 869 -10.85 14.19 10.65
CA ILE A 869 -10.61 15.30 9.72
C ILE A 869 -9.26 15.20 8.99
N THR A 870 -8.27 14.50 9.57
CA THR A 870 -6.99 14.20 8.91
C THR A 870 -7.13 13.26 7.73
N ASP A 871 -8.20 12.45 7.66
CA ASP A 871 -8.45 11.50 6.57
C ASP A 871 -8.82 12.19 5.26
N TRP A 872 -9.28 13.43 5.32
CA TRP A 872 -9.72 14.14 4.12
C TRP A 872 -8.62 14.37 3.11
N LEU A 873 -7.40 14.71 3.54
CA LEU A 873 -6.28 14.92 2.62
C LEU A 873 -5.99 13.66 1.79
N PRO A 874 -5.66 12.50 2.40
CA PRO A 874 -5.41 11.28 1.63
C PRO A 874 -6.64 10.79 0.86
N THR A 875 -7.85 10.95 1.42
CA THR A 875 -9.10 10.57 0.76
C THR A 875 -9.38 11.39 -0.50
N LEU A 876 -9.24 12.72 -0.43
CA LEU A 876 -9.45 13.61 -1.57
C LEU A 876 -8.34 13.49 -2.61
N TYR A 877 -7.09 13.28 -2.17
CA TYR A 877 -5.98 13.02 -3.08
C TYR A 877 -6.17 11.72 -3.86
N SER A 878 -6.55 10.63 -3.19
CA SER A 878 -6.92 9.35 -3.81
C SER A 878 -8.11 9.49 -4.74
N ALA A 879 -9.15 10.23 -4.33
CA ALA A 879 -10.31 10.51 -5.16
C ALA A 879 -9.95 11.26 -6.45
N ALA A 880 -9.03 12.23 -6.35
CA ALA A 880 -8.47 13.00 -7.46
C ALA A 880 -7.55 12.18 -8.40
N GLY A 881 -7.30 10.90 -8.10
CA GLY A 881 -6.41 10.03 -8.89
C GLY A 881 -4.95 10.09 -8.46
N GLY A 882 -4.64 10.74 -7.33
CA GLY A 882 -3.31 10.73 -6.73
C GLY A 882 -2.95 9.37 -6.11
N ILE A 883 -1.65 9.08 -6.02
CA ILE A 883 -1.13 7.81 -5.52
C ILE A 883 -0.60 8.01 -4.08
N SER A 884 -0.99 7.15 -3.15
CA SER A 884 -0.65 7.32 -1.72
C SER A 884 0.85 7.43 -1.42
N SER A 885 1.74 6.95 -2.31
CA SER A 885 3.20 7.11 -2.20
C SER A 885 3.66 8.57 -2.28
N ASP A 886 2.86 9.46 -2.86
CA ASP A 886 3.18 10.89 -2.96
C ASP A 886 3.00 11.61 -1.62
N LEU A 887 2.23 11.00 -0.71
CA LEU A 887 1.87 11.54 0.59
C LEU A 887 2.90 11.11 1.63
N LYS A 888 3.66 12.07 2.16
CA LYS A 888 4.66 11.82 3.19
C LYS A 888 4.02 11.83 4.58
N GLN A 889 4.24 10.76 5.36
CA GLN A 889 4.02 10.69 6.81
C GLN A 889 2.74 11.40 7.31
N LEU A 890 1.57 10.85 6.97
CA LEU A 890 0.27 11.35 7.43
C LEU A 890 -0.24 10.59 8.66
N ASP A 891 -1.08 11.25 9.46
CA ASP A 891 -1.90 10.56 10.47
C ASP A 891 -3.27 10.15 9.88
N GLY A 892 -3.70 10.82 8.82
CA GLY A 892 -4.87 10.48 8.01
C GLY A 892 -4.69 9.19 7.20
N ILE A 893 -5.80 8.51 6.93
CA ILE A 893 -5.85 7.35 6.04
C ILE A 893 -6.82 7.61 4.88
N ASP A 894 -6.55 7.02 3.71
CA ASP A 894 -7.46 7.08 2.57
C ASP A 894 -8.72 6.24 2.84
N GLN A 895 -9.88 6.89 2.86
CA GLN A 895 -11.17 6.24 3.05
C GLN A 895 -12.06 6.27 1.78
N TRP A 896 -11.53 6.70 0.63
CA TRP A 896 -12.33 6.87 -0.59
C TRP A 896 -12.97 5.57 -1.08
N SER A 897 -12.23 4.47 -0.98
CA SER A 897 -12.73 3.13 -1.31
C SER A 897 -13.89 2.71 -0.40
N ALA A 898 -13.81 3.02 0.90
CA ALA A 898 -14.86 2.74 1.87
C ALA A 898 -16.11 3.59 1.63
N ILE A 899 -15.94 4.87 1.27
CA ILE A 899 -17.01 5.77 0.85
C ILE A 899 -17.72 5.24 -0.41
N LYS A 900 -17.00 4.77 -1.43
CA LYS A 900 -17.60 4.28 -2.69
C LYS A 900 -18.38 2.96 -2.56
N LYS A 901 -17.84 1.97 -1.85
CA LYS A 901 -18.29 0.56 -1.95
C LYS A 901 -18.79 -0.08 -0.66
N VAL A 902 -18.85 0.65 0.46
CA VAL A 902 -19.22 0.10 1.78
C VAL A 902 -18.30 -1.07 2.17
N LYS A 903 -17.00 -0.78 2.30
CA LYS A 903 -16.02 -1.72 2.88
C LYS A 903 -16.00 -1.64 4.40
N THR A 904 -15.44 -2.65 5.08
CA THR A 904 -15.24 -2.65 6.54
C THR A 904 -14.25 -1.58 7.00
N ASP A 905 -14.46 -1.06 8.22
CA ASP A 905 -13.70 0.04 8.84
C ASP A 905 -12.17 -0.18 8.80
N GLU A 906 -11.45 0.69 8.09
CA GLU A 906 -9.98 0.69 8.01
C GLU A 906 -9.37 1.44 9.22
N ARG A 907 -10.07 2.44 9.77
CA ARG A 907 -9.62 3.21 10.93
C ARG A 907 -10.11 2.57 12.23
N ARG A 908 -9.18 2.15 13.10
CA ARG A 908 -9.53 1.54 14.40
C ARG A 908 -9.45 2.48 15.58
N SER A 909 -8.84 3.64 15.38
CA SER A 909 -8.46 4.52 16.47
C SER A 909 -8.04 5.90 15.99
N ILE A 910 -8.21 6.87 16.87
CA ILE A 910 -7.82 8.27 16.66
C ILE A 910 -7.27 8.85 17.95
N LEU A 911 -6.26 9.69 17.82
CA LEU A 911 -5.95 10.69 18.83
C LEU A 911 -6.94 11.83 18.62
N VAL A 912 -7.76 12.14 19.61
CA VAL A 912 -8.68 13.29 19.51
C VAL A 912 -7.87 14.57 19.64
N ASN A 913 -7.13 14.75 20.75
CA ASN A 913 -6.20 15.87 20.89
C ASN A 913 -5.27 15.66 22.10
N ILE A 914 -4.16 16.40 22.15
CA ILE A 914 -3.35 16.62 23.35
C ILE A 914 -3.14 18.13 23.51
N GLN A 915 -3.55 18.68 24.65
CA GLN A 915 -3.36 20.08 25.01
C GLN A 915 -2.45 20.16 26.23
N GLU A 916 -1.16 20.47 25.98
CA GLU A 916 -0.12 20.47 27.01
C GLU A 916 -0.40 21.47 28.15
N GLY A 917 -0.80 22.70 27.81
CA GLY A 917 -1.00 23.77 28.80
C GLY A 917 -2.13 23.51 29.78
N GLU A 918 -3.10 22.68 29.41
CA GLU A 918 -4.27 22.36 30.24
C GLU A 918 -4.19 20.96 30.86
N ASN A 919 -3.25 20.12 30.40
CA ASN A 919 -3.21 18.69 30.70
C ASN A 919 -4.54 17.99 30.31
N SER A 920 -5.10 18.39 29.15
CA SER A 920 -6.29 17.80 28.53
C SER A 920 -5.88 16.89 27.38
N GLU A 921 -6.38 15.66 27.35
CA GLU A 921 -6.04 14.65 26.34
C GLU A 921 -7.20 13.67 26.13
N ALA A 922 -7.42 13.25 24.88
CA ALA A 922 -8.45 12.28 24.57
C ALA A 922 -8.08 11.42 23.37
N ALA A 923 -8.55 10.17 23.37
CA ALA A 923 -8.36 9.23 22.28
C ALA A 923 -9.52 8.24 22.19
N ILE A 924 -9.76 7.73 20.98
CA ILE A 924 -10.76 6.71 20.70
C ILE A 924 -10.04 5.47 20.16
N MET A 925 -10.41 4.29 20.66
CA MET A 925 -9.96 3.01 20.13
C MET A 925 -11.13 2.02 20.14
N GLY A 926 -11.55 1.62 18.94
CA GLY A 926 -12.75 0.82 18.73
C GLY A 926 -13.99 1.53 19.28
N ARG A 927 -14.63 0.92 20.28
CA ARG A 927 -15.85 1.44 20.92
C ARG A 927 -15.59 2.31 22.14
N TYR A 928 -14.34 2.44 22.58
CA TYR A 928 -14.01 3.12 23.81
C TYR A 928 -13.35 4.46 23.53
N LYS A 929 -13.76 5.49 24.27
CA LYS A 929 -13.15 6.81 24.29
C LYS A 929 -12.63 7.09 25.69
N LEU A 930 -11.35 7.42 25.79
CA LEU A 930 -10.74 7.93 27.01
C LEU A 930 -10.66 9.44 26.90
N THR A 931 -11.08 10.15 27.94
CA THR A 931 -10.95 11.61 27.99
C THR A 931 -10.48 12.07 29.37
N ARG A 932 -9.55 13.01 29.37
CA ARG A 932 -9.24 13.88 30.50
C ARG A 932 -9.35 15.29 29.95
N ASP A 933 -10.26 16.06 30.47
CA ASP A 933 -10.55 17.40 29.97
C ASP A 933 -10.73 18.33 31.17
N LYS A 934 -9.95 19.41 31.19
CA LYS A 934 -10.05 20.45 32.23
C LYS A 934 -10.87 21.65 31.80
N SER A 935 -11.37 21.70 30.58
CA SER A 935 -12.23 22.79 30.14
C SER A 935 -13.49 22.85 31.01
N ASP A 936 -13.96 24.07 31.23
CA ASP A 936 -15.22 24.30 31.92
C ASP A 936 -16.43 23.83 31.09
N TYR A 937 -16.22 23.64 29.78
CA TYR A 937 -17.22 23.19 28.81
C TYR A 937 -17.47 21.67 28.81
N GLN A 938 -16.85 20.92 29.74
CA GLN A 938 -17.11 19.47 29.92
C GLN A 938 -18.43 19.14 30.62
N LYS A 939 -18.95 20.12 31.37
CA LYS A 939 -20.24 20.06 32.05
C LYS A 939 -21.24 20.59 31.03
N HIS A 940 -22.45 20.04 31.00
CA HIS A 940 -23.57 20.48 30.15
C HIS A 940 -23.75 19.72 28.83
N TYR A 941 -25.03 19.41 28.61
CA TYR A 941 -25.64 19.25 27.31
C TYR A 941 -26.20 20.60 26.91
N SER A 942 -26.15 20.96 25.62
CA SER A 942 -26.84 22.16 25.13
C SER A 942 -28.31 22.11 25.55
N TYR A 943 -28.83 23.21 26.06
CA TYR A 943 -30.23 23.31 26.46
C TYR A 943 -31.19 23.45 25.26
N TYR A 944 -30.67 23.67 24.05
CA TYR A 944 -31.45 23.62 22.82
C TYR A 944 -31.56 22.17 22.31
N SER A 945 -32.60 21.46 22.75
CA SER A 945 -32.86 20.06 22.34
C SER A 945 -33.19 19.92 20.85
N GLY A 946 -33.62 21.01 20.20
CA GLY A 946 -34.06 21.04 18.80
C GLY A 946 -35.41 20.34 18.57
N ASN A 947 -36.05 19.83 19.62
CA ASN A 947 -37.28 19.04 19.58
C ASN A 947 -38.28 19.59 20.60
N ASP A 948 -39.24 20.38 20.12
CA ASP A 948 -40.37 20.91 20.88
C ASP A 948 -41.68 20.66 20.11
N ALA A 949 -42.79 20.44 20.82
CA ALA A 949 -44.09 20.21 20.20
C ALA A 949 -44.61 21.42 19.40
N SER A 950 -44.15 22.62 19.74
CA SER A 950 -44.47 23.88 19.05
C SER A 950 -43.71 24.09 17.74
N TYR A 951 -42.66 23.31 17.47
CA TYR A 951 -41.87 23.44 16.26
C TYR A 951 -42.58 22.77 15.06
N PRO A 952 -42.53 23.38 13.86
CA PRO A 952 -43.03 22.74 12.65
C PRO A 952 -42.37 21.38 12.45
N LYS A 953 -43.18 20.37 12.11
CA LYS A 953 -42.66 19.03 11.86
C LYS A 953 -41.76 19.01 10.63
N TYR A 954 -40.75 18.16 10.67
CA TYR A 954 -39.82 17.95 9.57
C TYR A 954 -40.53 17.72 8.23
N ASN A 955 -40.32 18.62 7.28
CA ASN A 955 -41.01 18.63 6.00
C ASN A 955 -40.12 18.07 4.88
N VAL A 956 -40.35 16.81 4.54
CA VAL A 956 -39.62 16.10 3.48
C VAL A 956 -39.83 16.73 2.09
N THR A 957 -40.98 17.36 1.86
CA THR A 957 -41.27 18.04 0.59
C THR A 957 -40.31 19.21 0.38
N ASN A 958 -39.94 19.94 1.43
CA ASN A 958 -38.98 21.05 1.33
C ASN A 958 -37.59 20.56 0.92
N VAL A 959 -37.18 19.39 1.37
CA VAL A 959 -35.91 18.77 0.96
C VAL A 959 -35.97 18.37 -0.50
N LEU A 960 -37.03 17.68 -0.93
CA LEU A 960 -37.17 17.22 -2.32
C LEU A 960 -37.33 18.38 -3.31
N ALA A 961 -37.91 19.50 -2.88
CA ALA A 961 -38.09 20.71 -3.68
C ALA A 961 -36.91 21.70 -3.58
N SER A 962 -35.86 21.38 -2.82
CA SER A 962 -34.73 22.30 -2.64
C SER A 962 -33.93 22.46 -3.94
N PRO A 963 -33.26 23.61 -4.14
CA PRO A 963 -32.34 23.79 -5.26
C PRO A 963 -31.29 22.68 -5.37
N ALA A 964 -30.69 22.27 -4.24
CA ALA A 964 -29.73 21.17 -4.22
C ALA A 964 -30.36 19.84 -4.65
N ALA A 965 -31.53 19.47 -4.12
CA ALA A 965 -32.20 18.22 -4.52
C ALA A 965 -32.58 18.22 -6.00
N THR A 966 -33.08 19.35 -6.50
CA THR A 966 -33.46 19.51 -7.92
C THR A 966 -32.24 19.38 -8.84
N ALA A 967 -31.12 20.00 -8.46
CA ALA A 967 -29.86 19.90 -9.19
C ALA A 967 -29.31 18.46 -9.17
N ILE A 968 -29.30 17.80 -8.01
CA ILE A 968 -28.87 16.41 -7.84
C ILE A 968 -29.74 15.45 -8.66
N ALA A 969 -31.06 15.62 -8.62
CA ALA A 969 -32.01 14.78 -9.36
C ALA A 969 -31.79 14.83 -10.88
N SER A 970 -31.22 15.93 -11.40
CA SER A 970 -30.93 16.06 -12.83
C SER A 970 -29.71 15.26 -13.31
N VAL A 971 -28.85 14.78 -12.40
CA VAL A 971 -27.63 14.02 -12.72
C VAL A 971 -27.55 12.65 -12.04
N SER A 972 -28.41 12.38 -11.06
CA SER A 972 -28.44 11.13 -10.29
C SER A 972 -29.32 10.08 -10.97
N THR A 973 -28.85 8.83 -11.01
CA THR A 973 -29.66 7.67 -11.39
C THR A 973 -30.48 7.12 -10.21
N ASN A 974 -30.14 7.52 -8.98
CA ASN A 974 -30.84 7.12 -7.76
C ASN A 974 -31.90 8.16 -7.40
N VAL A 975 -33.17 7.73 -7.35
CA VAL A 975 -34.30 8.57 -6.95
C VAL A 975 -34.48 8.48 -5.44
N LEU A 976 -34.21 9.57 -4.74
CA LEU A 976 -34.44 9.67 -3.31
C LEU A 976 -35.95 9.81 -3.03
N THR A 977 -36.51 8.90 -2.22
CA THR A 977 -37.93 8.91 -1.87
C THR A 977 -38.17 9.51 -0.48
N ALA A 978 -39.38 9.99 -0.23
CA ALA A 978 -39.75 10.51 1.07
C ALA A 978 -39.62 9.47 2.21
N ALA A 979 -39.89 8.20 1.90
CA ALA A 979 -39.70 7.10 2.84
C ALA A 979 -38.22 6.89 3.17
N LYS A 980 -37.33 6.95 2.17
CA LYS A 980 -35.89 6.80 2.36
C LYS A 980 -35.30 7.97 3.16
N ILE A 981 -35.77 9.20 2.93
CA ILE A 981 -35.38 10.38 3.75
C ILE A 981 -35.72 10.16 5.22
N LYS A 982 -36.96 9.75 5.52
CA LYS A 982 -37.40 9.47 6.90
C LYS A 982 -36.56 8.36 7.55
N GLN A 983 -36.25 7.31 6.80
CA GLN A 983 -35.37 6.23 7.25
C GLN A 983 -33.97 6.75 7.58
N LEU A 984 -33.31 7.43 6.66
CA LEU A 984 -31.95 7.92 6.83
C LEU A 984 -31.85 8.93 7.97
N ARG A 985 -32.84 9.82 8.09
CA ARG A 985 -32.92 10.76 9.22
C ARG A 985 -32.96 10.01 10.55
N LYS A 986 -33.81 8.99 10.65
CA LYS A 986 -33.93 8.16 11.84
C LYS A 986 -32.61 7.43 12.16
N GLU A 987 -31.93 6.89 11.14
CA GLU A 987 -30.63 6.21 11.30
C GLU A 987 -29.50 7.16 11.71
N ALA A 988 -29.54 8.42 11.26
CA ALA A 988 -28.55 9.44 11.61
C ALA A 988 -28.81 10.09 12.98
N THR A 989 -30.06 10.04 13.48
CA THR A 989 -30.43 10.64 14.77
C THR A 989 -29.80 9.88 15.93
N ILE A 990 -29.10 10.61 16.80
CA ILE A 990 -28.61 10.08 18.08
C ILE A 990 -29.67 10.36 19.13
N VAL A 991 -30.05 9.32 19.87
CA VAL A 991 -31.00 9.40 20.98
C VAL A 991 -30.29 8.94 22.25
N CYS A 992 -30.39 9.74 23.31
CA CYS A 992 -29.80 9.43 24.60
C CYS A 992 -30.84 9.58 25.69
N GLU A 993 -30.86 8.62 26.61
CA GLU A 993 -31.79 8.58 27.74
C GLU A 993 -31.13 9.14 28.99
N ASN A 994 -31.88 9.85 29.83
CA ASN A 994 -31.47 10.23 31.17
C ASN A 994 -30.19 11.12 31.26
N LEU A 995 -30.15 12.20 30.48
CA LEU A 995 -29.03 13.16 30.43
C LEU A 995 -28.73 13.86 31.77
N THR A 996 -29.63 13.79 32.75
CA THR A 996 -29.51 14.46 34.06
C THR A 996 -28.53 13.78 35.02
N ASN A 997 -28.13 12.52 34.78
CA ASN A 997 -27.28 11.73 35.68
C ASN A 997 -25.86 11.51 35.14
N SER A 998 -25.31 12.44 34.35
CA SER A 998 -23.98 12.28 33.76
C SER A 998 -22.86 12.26 34.80
N SER A 999 -21.91 11.33 34.64
CA SER A 999 -20.73 11.18 35.49
C SER A 999 -19.85 12.42 35.42
N SER A 1000 -19.37 12.89 36.58
CA SER A 1000 -18.39 13.99 36.63
C SER A 1000 -17.00 13.49 36.22
N CYS A 1001 -16.38 14.21 35.29
CA CYS A 1001 -15.04 13.95 34.79
C CYS A 1001 -14.05 15.06 35.15
N MET A 1002 -14.48 16.01 35.99
CA MET A 1002 -13.66 17.15 36.38
C MET A 1002 -12.36 16.67 37.03
N ASN A 1003 -11.22 17.11 36.49
CA ASN A 1003 -9.87 16.81 37.00
C ASN A 1003 -9.54 15.31 37.14
N ARG A 1004 -10.23 14.42 36.41
CA ARG A 1004 -9.89 12.99 36.38
C ARG A 1004 -10.08 12.41 34.97
N THR A 1005 -9.57 11.20 34.78
CA THR A 1005 -9.72 10.47 33.52
C THR A 1005 -11.04 9.68 33.54
N CYS A 1006 -11.84 9.83 32.49
CA CYS A 1006 -13.08 9.09 32.26
C CYS A 1006 -12.96 8.19 31.03
N LEU A 1007 -13.70 7.07 31.04
CA LEU A 1007 -13.78 6.14 29.93
C LEU A 1007 -15.25 5.93 29.53
N PHE A 1008 -15.56 6.08 28.25
CA PHE A 1008 -16.92 5.91 27.73
C PHE A 1008 -16.97 4.84 26.63
N ASN A 1009 -18.08 4.10 26.56
CA ASN A 1009 -18.37 3.21 25.44
C ASN A 1009 -19.28 3.94 24.43
N ILE A 1010 -18.69 4.70 23.52
CA ILE A 1010 -19.37 5.61 22.59
C ILE A 1010 -20.32 4.91 21.59
N TYR A 1011 -20.34 3.58 21.52
CA TYR A 1011 -21.33 2.83 20.73
C TYR A 1011 -22.64 2.65 21.48
N LYS A 1012 -22.59 2.48 22.81
CA LYS A 1012 -23.77 2.32 23.67
C LYS A 1012 -24.17 3.63 24.35
N ASP A 1013 -23.19 4.47 24.62
CA ASP A 1013 -23.31 5.74 25.31
C ASP A 1013 -22.60 6.84 24.49
N PRO A 1014 -23.16 7.22 23.31
CA PRO A 1014 -22.61 8.28 22.48
C PRO A 1014 -22.72 9.67 23.13
N CYS A 1015 -23.40 9.78 24.27
CA CYS A 1015 -23.57 11.02 25.02
C CYS A 1015 -22.63 11.14 26.23
N GLU A 1016 -21.81 10.13 26.50
CA GLU A 1016 -20.80 10.17 27.57
C GLU A 1016 -21.42 10.43 28.95
N ILE A 1017 -22.51 9.71 29.25
CA ILE A 1017 -23.25 9.76 30.51
C ILE A 1017 -22.54 8.94 31.59
N THR A 1018 -22.15 7.69 31.29
CA THR A 1018 -21.69 6.73 32.31
C THR A 1018 -20.18 6.50 32.18
N ASP A 1019 -19.42 6.90 33.18
CA ASP A 1019 -17.98 6.61 33.27
C ASP A 1019 -17.73 5.14 33.63
N LEU A 1020 -16.96 4.45 32.79
CA LEU A 1020 -16.59 3.05 32.90
C LEU A 1020 -15.12 2.86 33.34
N SER A 1021 -14.43 3.93 33.72
CA SER A 1021 -12.98 3.90 34.00
C SER A 1021 -12.59 2.93 35.12
N SER A 1022 -13.42 2.82 36.16
CA SER A 1022 -13.23 1.89 37.29
C SER A 1022 -13.53 0.43 36.92
N GLU A 1023 -14.46 0.20 35.99
CA GLU A 1023 -14.86 -1.15 35.53
C GLU A 1023 -13.85 -1.73 34.53
N TYR A 1024 -13.22 -0.90 33.71
CA TYR A 1024 -12.28 -1.33 32.66
C TYR A 1024 -10.88 -0.69 32.80
N PRO A 1025 -10.15 -0.90 33.91
CA PRO A 1025 -8.84 -0.27 34.14
C PRO A 1025 -7.78 -0.69 33.10
N LYS A 1026 -7.91 -1.88 32.51
CA LYS A 1026 -7.03 -2.32 31.40
C LYS A 1026 -7.24 -1.50 30.13
N VAL A 1027 -8.48 -1.13 29.82
CA VAL A 1027 -8.80 -0.31 28.65
C VAL A 1027 -8.31 1.12 28.87
N VAL A 1028 -8.49 1.65 30.09
CA VAL A 1028 -7.91 2.94 30.51
C VAL A 1028 -6.40 2.95 30.27
N LYS A 1029 -5.68 1.94 30.79
CA LYS A 1029 -4.23 1.82 30.61
C LYS A 1029 -3.83 1.77 29.14
N ARG A 1030 -4.55 0.99 28.32
CA ARG A 1030 -4.26 0.87 26.88
C ARG A 1030 -4.43 2.20 26.14
N LEU A 1031 -5.51 2.92 26.40
CA LEU A 1031 -5.76 4.23 25.79
C LEU A 1031 -4.79 5.31 26.32
N SER A 1032 -4.38 5.24 27.59
CA SER A 1032 -3.35 6.14 28.14
C SER A 1032 -1.99 5.90 27.47
N VAL A 1033 -1.54 4.65 27.36
CA VAL A 1033 -0.29 4.33 26.64
C VAL A 1033 -0.36 4.77 25.19
N PHE A 1034 -1.52 4.61 24.57
CA PHE A 1034 -1.75 5.11 23.21
C PHE A 1034 -1.55 6.63 23.11
N ILE A 1035 -2.17 7.41 23.99
CA ILE A 1035 -1.97 8.87 24.05
C ILE A 1035 -0.50 9.21 24.32
N ASP A 1036 0.13 8.52 25.28
CA ASP A 1036 1.53 8.76 25.66
C ASP A 1036 2.50 8.50 24.51
N SER A 1037 2.21 7.54 23.62
CA SER A 1037 3.03 7.29 22.42
C SER A 1037 3.10 8.52 21.50
N TYR A 1038 2.05 9.34 21.44
CA TYR A 1038 2.03 10.57 20.64
C TYR A 1038 2.72 11.75 21.32
N LYS A 1039 2.97 11.70 22.64
CA LYS A 1039 3.76 12.72 23.33
C LYS A 1039 5.23 12.74 22.85
N SER A 1040 5.72 11.63 22.28
CA SER A 1040 7.08 11.54 21.71
C SER A 1040 7.25 12.34 20.41
N VAL A 1041 6.18 12.55 19.65
CA VAL A 1041 6.17 13.31 18.39
C VAL A 1041 5.48 14.66 18.54
N LEU A 1042 5.14 15.02 19.77
CA LEU A 1042 4.53 16.29 20.09
C LEU A 1042 5.58 17.38 19.95
N MET A 1043 5.35 18.30 19.03
CA MET A 1043 6.07 19.57 18.96
C MET A 1043 5.42 20.54 19.93
N LYS A 1044 6.18 21.03 20.91
CA LYS A 1044 5.69 21.99 21.89
C LYS A 1044 5.09 23.19 21.18
N LYS A 1045 3.91 23.64 21.63
CA LYS A 1045 3.32 24.87 21.13
C LYS A 1045 4.34 26.02 21.30
N PRO A 1046 4.75 26.72 20.23
CA PRO A 1046 5.59 27.91 20.36
C PRO A 1046 4.86 28.93 21.24
N ASN A 1047 5.48 29.32 22.36
CA ASN A 1047 4.93 30.34 23.25
C ASN A 1047 5.24 31.73 22.67
N THR A 1048 4.55 32.06 21.58
CA THR A 1048 4.80 33.30 20.83
C THR A 1048 3.73 34.31 21.22
N PRO A 1049 4.08 35.40 21.91
CA PRO A 1049 3.11 36.45 22.22
C PRO A 1049 2.64 37.12 20.92
N VAL A 1050 1.50 37.80 21.01
CA VAL A 1050 1.06 38.74 19.97
C VAL A 1050 2.16 39.77 19.72
N ASP A 1051 2.48 40.01 18.46
CA ASP A 1051 3.47 40.98 18.02
C ASP A 1051 2.79 42.31 17.68
N PRO A 1052 2.99 43.38 18.46
CA PRO A 1052 2.40 44.69 18.17
C PRO A 1052 2.74 45.22 16.78
N ALA A 1053 3.84 44.78 16.16
CA ALA A 1053 4.17 45.18 14.79
C ALA A 1053 3.15 44.65 13.75
N GLY A 1054 2.39 43.61 14.09
CA GLY A 1054 1.28 43.08 13.29
C GLY A 1054 -0.04 43.80 13.48
N PHE A 1055 -0.10 44.85 14.30
CA PHE A 1055 -1.34 45.57 14.56
C PHE A 1055 -1.83 46.35 13.34
N PRO A 1056 -3.15 46.37 13.09
CA PRO A 1056 -3.74 46.98 11.91
C PRO A 1056 -3.49 48.49 11.82
N CYS A 1057 -3.26 49.18 12.95
CA CYS A 1057 -2.90 50.60 12.96
C CYS A 1057 -1.60 50.92 12.20
N HIS A 1058 -0.74 49.92 11.95
CA HIS A 1058 0.46 50.04 11.12
C HIS A 1058 0.21 49.82 9.62
N PHE A 1059 -0.99 49.35 9.24
CA PHE A 1059 -1.33 48.94 7.87
C PHE A 1059 -2.68 49.53 7.42
N ASN A 1060 -2.86 50.84 7.61
CA ASN A 1060 -4.10 51.53 7.24
C ASN A 1060 -5.36 50.86 7.83
N ASN A 1061 -5.31 50.54 9.14
CA ASN A 1061 -6.35 49.84 9.88
C ASN A 1061 -6.76 48.52 9.24
N THR A 1062 -5.81 47.75 8.70
CA THR A 1062 -6.05 46.46 8.04
C THR A 1062 -5.13 45.39 8.62
N TRP A 1063 -5.66 44.19 8.86
CA TRP A 1063 -4.83 43.03 9.24
C TRP A 1063 -4.05 42.55 8.02
N MET A 1064 -2.71 42.64 8.06
CA MET A 1064 -1.84 42.36 6.91
C MET A 1064 -0.59 41.58 7.35
N PRO A 1065 0.01 40.73 6.48
CA PRO A 1065 1.34 40.19 6.75
C PRO A 1065 2.35 41.31 7.06
N TRP A 1066 3.03 41.23 8.20
CA TRP A 1066 3.86 42.32 8.74
C TRP A 1066 5.35 42.00 8.81
N LEU A 1067 5.72 40.72 8.68
CA LEU A 1067 7.10 40.25 8.71
C LEU A 1067 7.61 39.97 7.30
N PRO A 1068 8.93 40.12 7.05
CA PRO A 1068 9.51 39.87 5.73
C PRO A 1068 9.41 38.39 5.35
N ASP A 1069 9.39 38.10 4.04
CA ASP A 1069 9.17 36.74 3.54
C ASP A 1069 10.27 35.74 3.97
N ASP A 1070 11.48 36.23 4.28
CA ASP A 1070 12.62 35.45 4.77
C ASP A 1070 12.67 35.31 6.30
N TYR A 1071 11.66 35.83 7.01
CA TYR A 1071 11.54 35.67 8.46
C TYR A 1071 11.44 34.17 8.82
N GLN A 1072 12.47 33.67 9.51
CA GLN A 1072 12.51 32.36 10.12
C GLN A 1072 12.18 32.51 11.61
N SER A 1073 11.09 31.87 12.07
CA SER A 1073 10.79 31.89 13.49
C SER A 1073 11.91 31.19 14.28
N ILE A 1074 12.21 31.68 15.49
CA ILE A 1074 13.32 31.19 16.34
C ILE A 1074 13.21 29.66 16.63
N SER A 1075 12.05 29.03 16.39
CA SER A 1075 11.86 27.58 16.47
C SER A 1075 12.37 26.76 15.27
N GLU A 1076 12.79 27.38 14.16
CA GLU A 1076 13.28 26.66 12.96
C GLU A 1076 14.76 26.22 13.07
N MET A 1077 15.50 26.66 14.09
CA MET A 1077 16.96 26.49 14.15
C MET A 1077 17.50 25.10 14.51
N HIS A 1078 16.68 24.08 14.77
CA HIS A 1078 17.18 22.74 15.14
C HIS A 1078 16.29 21.56 14.75
N PHE A 1079 16.17 21.16 13.48
CA PHE A 1079 15.65 19.81 13.19
C PHE A 1079 16.28 19.13 11.97
N THR A 1080 17.25 18.25 12.23
CA THR A 1080 17.47 17.04 11.43
C THR A 1080 16.34 16.06 11.73
N THR A 1081 15.58 15.63 10.73
CA THR A 1081 14.62 14.52 10.87
C THR A 1081 15.38 13.21 11.01
N SER A 1082 15.95 12.96 12.19
CA SER A 1082 16.46 11.66 12.58
C SER A 1082 15.33 10.86 13.24
N GLY A 1083 14.84 9.85 12.53
CA GLY A 1083 14.55 8.54 13.13
C GLY A 1083 13.39 8.40 14.11
N VAL A 1084 12.24 9.07 13.93
CA VAL A 1084 11.01 8.65 14.63
C VAL A 1084 9.90 8.45 13.62
N THR A 1085 9.81 7.21 13.14
CA THR A 1085 8.68 6.69 12.37
C THR A 1085 7.38 6.82 13.16
N SER A 1086 6.29 7.12 12.45
CA SER A 1086 4.91 6.98 12.93
C SER A 1086 4.72 5.71 13.78
N TRP A 1087 4.37 5.87 15.06
CA TRP A 1087 3.95 4.76 15.92
C TRP A 1087 2.61 4.20 15.42
N GLN A 1088 2.65 3.16 14.58
CA GLN A 1088 1.45 2.45 14.12
C GLN A 1088 0.98 1.39 15.14
N HIS A 1089 0.18 1.86 16.08
CA HIS A 1089 -1.14 1.35 16.50
C HIS A 1089 -1.48 -0.12 16.85
N ASN A 1090 -0.64 -1.13 16.64
CA ASN A 1090 -1.03 -2.54 16.88
C ASN A 1090 -0.45 -3.22 18.14
N ASP A 1091 0.39 -2.54 18.92
CA ASP A 1091 1.17 -3.17 20.02
C ASP A 1091 0.37 -3.58 21.30
N PHE A 1092 -0.97 -3.68 21.28
CA PHE A 1092 -1.72 -3.97 22.51
C PHE A 1092 -2.88 -4.96 22.38
N ASN A 1093 -2.68 -6.09 21.70
CA ASN A 1093 -3.65 -7.21 21.74
C ASN A 1093 -3.21 -8.42 22.58
N SER A 1094 -2.35 -8.22 23.58
CA SER A 1094 -2.14 -9.24 24.63
C SER A 1094 -2.25 -8.65 26.03
N THR A 1095 -3.34 -8.94 26.76
CA THR A 1095 -3.31 -9.60 28.09
C THR A 1095 -4.69 -9.68 28.79
N SER A 1096 -5.25 -10.89 28.66
CA SER A 1096 -5.92 -11.73 29.68
C SER A 1096 -7.26 -11.31 30.31
N SER A 1097 -8.35 -11.90 29.84
CA SER A 1097 -9.27 -12.78 30.60
C SER A 1097 -10.52 -13.02 29.76
#